data_AF-A8AEU8-F1
#
_entry.id   AF-A8AEU8-F1
#
_cell.length_a   1.000
_cell.length_b   1.000
_cell.length_c   1.000
_cell.angle_alpha   90.00
_cell.angle_beta   90.00
_cell.angle_gamma   90.00
#
_symmetry.space_group_name_H-M   'P 1'
#
loop_
_entity.id
_entity.type
_entity.pdbx_description
1 polymer ?
#
loop_
_entity_poly.entity_id
_entity_poly.type
_entity_poly.pdbx_seq_one_letter_code
_entity_poly.pdbx_strand_id
1 'polypeptide(L)'
;MKFMEYASEMNGMEIAIIGMAVRFPQSRTLHEFWHNIVQGKECVTFFSEEELLAEGVEQSTLDNPAYVRAKPYIEGICDFDAAFFGYSHKEAQTLDPKSRVLHEVAYHALEDAGYAQRTSDLITGVFVGASEDVDWLRRSLSQIGGDALNRFESGIYGHKDLLAHLIAYSLNLNGPVYSLYTSCSTSLSATHIACRSLLFGECDLALAGGITIDLPQKSGYFCQQGMIHSTDGHCRPFDSQASGTLFGDGAGVVVLRRLEDALAAGDRIYAVIRGSAVNNDGKQKIGFVAPGHEGQKAVICAACHLAEVSPESIGYVETHGTGTRIGDPIEFAALTEAFDTSHRQYCALGAVKANIGHTHAAAGVAGLIKTALVLHHRTIPPLANYQMPNSKLDLAHSPFYIPIQPQEWPASRMPPRAGVSSFGIGGTNVHMILEGLNPAVRDDHDQVRAPVFIPLSAPSFEQLDELTQQLTPLLATLDASTLAYTQQVARPVFDCRRVIQVENDGTQAMLASLDNLMPDAPWGLHCPDLRTTNDCTYAQWLAHSAHYQREATALTALLDGMNIPPAYCHAETWAAQANSSLLIRGCQTIAALKTWMNLLPTLTLLSGAGTGLLPAAAASGMIATQDVLHLLWEMEQKALHLWLPERHEPIPGYVLAWQGNPITDAQRNDRGFWSEALLADTRELGEGVHSINWVRLPPEIREDVDVLRYVAQLWCAGINVDWAVWYGTPLPQRGSASAYPFAHNHYPLPGRVMGSVETQPEAGPETHHPYQARPVLSVPFVAAHSRGMQYITGLMELLLEISPVGVDDDFFELGGHSLLVTQLTSRLERDFNVHIDLLTLMENPNPRNIYAHIAAQLGGEDNLEIACQ
;
A
#
# COMPACT_ATOMS: atom_id res chain seq x y z
N MET A 1 -12.22 26.10 -5.45
CA MET A 1 -12.35 25.34 -4.18
C MET A 1 -13.66 24.58 -4.25
N LYS A 2 -13.68 23.34 -4.76
CA LYS A 2 -14.85 22.43 -4.77
C LYS A 2 -14.52 21.10 -5.46
N PHE A 3 -13.88 20.18 -4.74
CA PHE A 3 -13.96 18.74 -5.06
C PHE A 3 -14.09 17.96 -3.74
N MET A 4 -15.05 17.04 -3.70
CA MET A 4 -15.64 16.41 -2.51
C MET A 4 -16.11 17.39 -1.44
N GLU A 5 -17.28 18.01 -1.64
CA GLU A 5 -18.00 18.61 -0.51
C GLU A 5 -18.64 17.49 0.31
N TYR A 6 -18.11 17.26 1.50
CA TYR A 6 -18.82 16.53 2.53
C TYR A 6 -20.03 17.39 2.95
N ALA A 7 -21.19 17.05 2.42
CA ALA A 7 -22.39 17.90 2.49
C ALA A 7 -23.05 17.89 3.87
N SER A 8 -22.71 16.91 4.71
CA SER A 8 -23.23 16.79 6.07
C SER A 8 -22.43 17.67 7.04
N GLU A 9 -23.12 18.18 8.06
CA GLU A 9 -22.46 18.77 9.23
C GLU A 9 -21.61 17.70 9.92
N MET A 10 -20.33 18.04 10.19
CA MET A 10 -19.39 17.17 10.90
C MET A 10 -19.56 17.36 12.40
N ASN A 11 -19.59 16.26 13.15
CA ASN A 11 -19.61 16.28 14.61
C ASN A 11 -18.25 15.94 15.24
N GLY A 12 -17.22 15.71 14.41
CA GLY A 12 -15.85 15.44 14.84
C GLY A 12 -15.56 13.95 15.05
N MET A 13 -16.51 13.06 14.75
CA MET A 13 -16.38 11.60 14.86
C MET A 13 -16.14 10.92 13.51
N GLU A 14 -16.10 11.69 12.41
CA GLU A 14 -16.04 11.16 11.06
C GLU A 14 -14.68 10.54 10.71
N ILE A 15 -14.69 9.26 10.35
CA ILE A 15 -13.52 8.52 9.87
C ILE A 15 -13.72 8.14 8.41
N ALA A 16 -12.79 8.54 7.54
CA ALA A 16 -12.77 8.17 6.14
C ALA A 16 -12.19 6.75 5.95
N ILE A 17 -12.86 5.94 5.13
CA ILE A 17 -12.29 4.72 4.56
C ILE A 17 -11.56 5.11 3.27
N ILE A 18 -10.24 5.11 3.30
CA ILE A 18 -9.41 5.64 2.20
C ILE A 18 -8.73 4.58 1.34
N GLY A 19 -8.65 3.34 1.82
CA GLY A 19 -8.14 2.21 1.07
C GLY A 19 -8.73 0.90 1.58
N MET A 20 -8.83 -0.10 0.71
CA MET A 20 -9.32 -1.43 1.08
C MET A 20 -8.58 -2.52 0.29
N ALA A 21 -8.54 -3.74 0.83
CA ALA A 21 -8.13 -4.92 0.07
C ALA A 21 -8.81 -6.18 0.61
N VAL A 22 -8.93 -7.20 -0.25
CA VAL A 22 -9.63 -8.44 0.06
C VAL A 22 -8.93 -9.65 -0.56
N ARG A 23 -9.09 -10.80 0.11
CA ARG A 23 -8.97 -12.14 -0.47
C ARG A 23 -10.17 -12.93 0.02
N PHE A 24 -11.17 -13.08 -0.83
CA PHE A 24 -12.39 -13.84 -0.55
C PHE A 24 -12.56 -14.99 -1.55
N PRO A 25 -13.42 -15.97 -1.26
CA PRO A 25 -13.68 -17.08 -2.17
C PRO A 25 -13.99 -16.58 -3.58
N GLN A 26 -13.24 -17.08 -4.57
CA GLN A 26 -13.34 -16.67 -5.98
C GLN A 26 -13.17 -15.15 -6.22
N SER A 27 -12.49 -14.43 -5.33
CA SER A 27 -12.22 -12.98 -5.41
C SER A 27 -10.87 -12.65 -4.81
N ARG A 28 -9.85 -12.53 -5.65
CA ARG A 28 -8.50 -12.11 -5.26
C ARG A 28 -8.39 -10.59 -5.16
N THR A 29 -9.28 -9.83 -5.78
CA THR A 29 -9.21 -8.36 -5.78
C THR A 29 -10.54 -7.72 -5.37
N LEU A 30 -10.51 -6.44 -4.98
CA LEU A 30 -11.73 -5.65 -4.72
C LEU A 30 -12.66 -5.61 -5.93
N HIS A 31 -12.09 -5.51 -7.13
CA HIS A 31 -12.85 -5.45 -8.38
C HIS A 31 -13.61 -6.77 -8.62
N GLU A 32 -12.93 -7.91 -8.48
CA GLU A 32 -13.57 -9.23 -8.59
C GLU A 32 -14.65 -9.42 -7.53
N PHE A 33 -14.37 -9.01 -6.29
CA PHE A 33 -15.33 -9.08 -5.20
C PHE A 33 -16.59 -8.27 -5.53
N TRP A 34 -16.43 -7.00 -5.91
CA TRP A 34 -17.56 -6.15 -6.28
C TRP A 34 -18.35 -6.71 -7.47
N HIS A 35 -17.65 -7.19 -8.51
CA HIS A 35 -18.26 -7.81 -9.67
C HIS A 35 -19.14 -9.01 -9.27
N ASN A 36 -18.60 -9.92 -8.44
CA ASN A 36 -19.34 -11.08 -7.96
C ASN A 36 -20.56 -10.69 -7.10
N ILE A 37 -20.44 -9.66 -6.25
CA ILE A 37 -21.55 -9.16 -5.44
C ILE A 37 -22.67 -8.60 -6.31
N VAL A 38 -22.36 -7.74 -7.29
CA VAL A 38 -23.37 -7.14 -8.18
C VAL A 38 -24.07 -8.20 -9.02
N GLN A 39 -23.36 -9.24 -9.46
CA GLN A 39 -23.97 -10.37 -10.18
C GLN A 39 -24.80 -11.30 -9.29
N GLY A 40 -24.84 -11.09 -7.97
CA GLY A 40 -25.49 -12.00 -7.03
C GLY A 40 -24.86 -13.39 -7.02
N LYS A 41 -23.58 -13.50 -7.36
CA LYS A 41 -22.87 -14.77 -7.50
C LYS A 41 -22.62 -15.41 -6.13
N GLU A 42 -22.99 -16.69 -6.01
CA GLU A 42 -22.57 -17.55 -4.90
C GLU A 42 -21.16 -18.09 -5.17
N CYS A 43 -20.23 -17.78 -4.28
CA CYS A 43 -18.82 -18.12 -4.34
C CYS A 43 -18.51 -19.27 -3.38
N VAL A 44 -19.22 -20.39 -3.55
CA VAL A 44 -19.07 -21.62 -2.77
C VAL A 44 -18.65 -22.74 -3.70
N THR A 45 -17.68 -23.56 -3.27
CA THR A 45 -17.24 -24.73 -4.02
C THR A 45 -17.91 -25.99 -3.47
N PHE A 46 -18.51 -26.77 -4.36
CA PHE A 46 -19.06 -28.10 -4.07
C PHE A 46 -18.09 -29.15 -4.59
N PHE A 47 -17.58 -29.98 -3.70
CA PHE A 47 -16.54 -30.95 -4.01
C PHE A 47 -17.13 -32.28 -4.48
N SER A 48 -16.45 -32.88 -5.47
CA SER A 48 -16.67 -34.27 -5.85
C SER A 48 -16.15 -35.22 -4.76
N GLU A 49 -16.62 -36.45 -4.81
CA GLU A 49 -16.15 -37.51 -3.93
C GLU A 49 -14.66 -37.80 -4.13
N GLU A 50 -14.20 -37.80 -5.39
CA GLU A 50 -12.79 -38.01 -5.75
C GLU A 50 -11.87 -36.94 -5.15
N GLU A 51 -12.26 -35.66 -5.22
CA GLU A 51 -11.49 -34.57 -4.62
C GLU A 51 -11.35 -34.73 -3.10
N LEU A 52 -12.44 -35.11 -2.42
CA LEU A 52 -12.42 -35.27 -0.97
C LEU A 52 -11.65 -36.52 -0.52
N LEU A 53 -11.73 -37.62 -1.29
CA LEU A 53 -10.92 -38.82 -1.06
C LEU A 53 -9.42 -38.52 -1.25
N ALA A 54 -9.05 -37.76 -2.28
CA ALA A 54 -7.68 -37.31 -2.50
C ALA A 54 -7.17 -36.43 -1.36
N GLU A 55 -8.06 -35.68 -0.72
CA GLU A 55 -7.81 -34.87 0.48
C GLU A 55 -7.90 -35.66 1.78
N GLY A 56 -8.03 -36.98 1.72
CA GLY A 56 -8.02 -37.88 2.88
C GLY A 56 -9.29 -37.87 3.72
N VAL A 57 -10.44 -37.45 3.17
CA VAL A 57 -11.74 -37.66 3.79
C VAL A 57 -12.11 -39.14 3.64
N GLU A 58 -12.48 -39.81 4.74
CA GLU A 58 -12.84 -41.24 4.69
C GLU A 58 -14.12 -41.48 3.89
N GLN A 59 -14.20 -42.61 3.18
CA GLN A 59 -15.42 -43.05 2.48
C GLN A 59 -16.62 -43.10 3.43
N SER A 60 -16.42 -43.54 4.67
CA SER A 60 -17.44 -43.59 5.73
C SER A 60 -18.08 -42.21 6.02
N THR A 61 -17.30 -41.14 5.88
CA THR A 61 -17.75 -39.76 6.06
C THR A 61 -18.52 -39.28 4.84
N LEU A 62 -18.06 -39.62 3.63
CA LEU A 62 -18.72 -39.26 2.38
C LEU A 62 -20.07 -39.96 2.19
N ASP A 63 -20.17 -41.21 2.67
CA ASP A 63 -21.40 -42.00 2.66
C ASP A 63 -22.43 -41.50 3.69
N ASN A 64 -22.03 -40.61 4.62
CA ASN A 64 -22.92 -40.09 5.64
C ASN A 64 -23.82 -38.98 5.04
N PRO A 65 -25.16 -39.13 5.04
CA PRO A 65 -26.07 -38.13 4.46
C PRO A 65 -26.06 -36.79 5.20
N ALA A 66 -25.52 -36.73 6.43
CA ALA A 66 -25.34 -35.48 7.17
C ALA A 66 -24.09 -34.70 6.73
N TYR A 67 -23.20 -35.28 5.92
CA TYR A 67 -22.00 -34.62 5.45
C TYR A 67 -22.27 -33.81 4.18
N VAL A 68 -22.10 -32.50 4.27
CA VAL A 68 -22.27 -31.58 3.15
C VAL A 68 -20.91 -31.29 2.55
N ARG A 69 -20.75 -31.59 1.26
CA ARG A 69 -19.49 -31.48 0.51
C ARG A 69 -19.28 -30.08 -0.07
N ALA A 70 -19.38 -29.04 0.76
CA ALA A 70 -19.28 -27.65 0.31
C ALA A 70 -18.44 -26.80 1.26
N LYS A 71 -17.62 -25.89 0.69
CA LYS A 71 -16.88 -24.88 1.45
C LYS A 71 -16.57 -23.65 0.60
N PRO A 72 -16.75 -22.43 1.12
CA PRO A 72 -16.13 -21.23 0.57
C PRO A 72 -14.67 -21.20 1.03
N TYR A 73 -13.72 -21.28 0.11
CA TYR A 73 -12.29 -21.24 0.45
C TYR A 73 -11.53 -20.31 -0.50
N ILE A 74 -10.36 -19.85 -0.05
CA ILE A 74 -9.47 -19.02 -0.86
C ILE A 74 -8.32 -19.88 -1.40
N GLU A 75 -7.93 -19.67 -2.65
CA GLU A 75 -6.84 -20.42 -3.26
C GLU A 75 -5.47 -19.76 -3.00
N GLY A 76 -4.40 -20.55 -3.09
CA GLY A 76 -3.02 -20.04 -2.99
C GLY A 76 -2.59 -19.68 -1.57
N ILE A 77 -3.20 -20.24 -0.52
CA ILE A 77 -2.82 -19.96 0.89
C ILE A 77 -1.38 -20.36 1.24
N CYS A 78 -0.74 -21.16 0.39
CA CYS A 78 0.64 -21.58 0.56
C CYS A 78 1.62 -20.63 -0.13
N ASP A 79 1.16 -19.69 -0.96
CA ASP A 79 2.03 -18.83 -1.74
C ASP A 79 2.30 -17.52 -0.97
N PHE A 80 3.52 -17.01 -1.04
CA PHE A 80 3.91 -15.80 -0.32
C PHE A 80 5.19 -15.15 -0.88
N ASP A 81 5.21 -13.81 -0.96
CA ASP A 81 6.42 -13.07 -1.36
C ASP A 81 7.33 -12.76 -0.15
N ALA A 82 7.96 -13.81 0.39
CA ALA A 82 8.76 -13.67 1.62
C ALA A 82 9.89 -12.63 1.52
N ALA A 83 10.59 -12.59 0.39
CA ALA A 83 11.69 -11.66 0.17
C ALA A 83 11.21 -10.19 0.19
N PHE A 84 10.04 -9.91 -0.40
CA PHE A 84 9.42 -8.59 -0.35
C PHE A 84 9.14 -8.12 1.09
N PHE A 85 8.69 -9.04 1.95
CA PHE A 85 8.37 -8.75 3.36
C PHE A 85 9.55 -8.89 4.32
N GLY A 86 10.74 -9.20 3.82
CA GLY A 86 11.97 -9.32 4.62
C GLY A 86 12.09 -10.61 5.43
N TYR A 87 11.37 -11.67 5.04
CA TYR A 87 11.46 -12.98 5.69
C TYR A 87 12.40 -13.92 4.93
N SER A 88 13.20 -14.68 5.69
CA SER A 88 13.92 -15.82 5.14
C SER A 88 12.95 -16.94 4.71
N HIS A 89 13.44 -17.87 3.88
CA HIS A 89 12.63 -19.01 3.45
C HIS A 89 12.14 -19.85 4.64
N LYS A 90 13.01 -20.09 5.63
CA LYS A 90 12.71 -20.88 6.83
C LYS A 90 11.65 -20.21 7.72
N GLU A 91 11.72 -18.89 7.90
CA GLU A 91 10.71 -18.14 8.63
C GLU A 91 9.37 -18.19 7.91
N ALA A 92 9.36 -17.96 6.60
CA ALA A 92 8.14 -17.99 5.79
C ALA A 92 7.46 -19.38 5.75
N GLN A 93 8.24 -20.48 5.82
CA GLN A 93 7.69 -21.83 6.01
C GLN A 93 6.98 -21.99 7.38
N THR A 94 7.48 -21.31 8.40
CA THR A 94 6.97 -21.39 9.77
C THR A 94 5.76 -20.47 9.99
N LEU A 95 5.60 -19.44 9.15
CA LEU A 95 4.45 -18.54 9.20
C LEU A 95 3.13 -19.28 8.94
N ASP A 96 2.17 -19.02 9.83
CA ASP A 96 0.77 -19.36 9.61
C ASP A 96 0.32 -18.84 8.23
N PRO A 97 -0.35 -19.66 7.38
CA PRO A 97 -0.95 -19.20 6.14
C PRO A 97 -1.79 -17.92 6.30
N LYS A 98 -2.47 -17.77 7.45
CA LYS A 98 -3.19 -16.55 7.79
C LYS A 98 -2.26 -15.34 7.88
N SER A 99 -1.06 -15.50 8.42
CA SER A 99 -0.05 -14.44 8.44
C SER A 99 0.33 -14.02 7.03
N ARG A 100 0.69 -14.98 6.18
CA ARG A 100 1.16 -14.74 4.82
C ARG A 100 0.11 -13.99 3.99
N VAL A 101 -1.12 -14.50 3.97
CA VAL A 101 -2.22 -13.85 3.24
C VAL A 101 -2.53 -12.46 3.81
N LEU A 102 -2.51 -12.29 5.14
CA LEU A 102 -2.84 -11.00 5.74
C LEU A 102 -1.76 -9.94 5.50
N HIS A 103 -0.47 -10.31 5.38
CA HIS A 103 0.60 -9.38 4.97
C HIS A 103 0.33 -8.80 3.58
N GLU A 104 0.02 -9.65 2.60
CA GLU A 104 -0.33 -9.22 1.25
C GLU A 104 -1.55 -8.30 1.23
N VAL A 105 -2.61 -8.69 1.95
CA VAL A 105 -3.86 -7.89 2.01
C VAL A 105 -3.63 -6.55 2.71
N ALA A 106 -2.85 -6.51 3.79
CA ALA A 106 -2.51 -5.26 4.48
C ALA A 106 -1.73 -4.32 3.57
N TYR A 107 -0.73 -4.84 2.85
CA TYR A 107 0.04 -4.05 1.89
C TYR A 107 -0.83 -3.54 0.74
N HIS A 108 -1.66 -4.39 0.12
CA HIS A 108 -2.58 -3.97 -0.94
C HIS A 108 -3.59 -2.91 -0.46
N ALA A 109 -4.02 -2.96 0.81
CA ALA A 109 -4.90 -1.94 1.36
C ALA A 109 -4.19 -0.58 1.51
N LEU A 110 -2.93 -0.59 1.96
CA LEU A 110 -2.07 0.60 2.02
C LEU A 110 -1.75 1.15 0.62
N GLU A 111 -1.55 0.27 -0.35
CA GLU A 111 -1.34 0.65 -1.74
C GLU A 111 -2.60 1.29 -2.35
N ASP A 112 -3.78 0.72 -2.10
CA ASP A 112 -5.07 1.31 -2.50
C ASP A 112 -5.30 2.69 -1.86
N ALA A 113 -4.87 2.88 -0.60
CA ALA A 113 -4.89 4.18 0.07
C ALA A 113 -3.87 5.19 -0.48
N GLY A 114 -2.81 4.71 -1.14
CA GLY A 114 -1.68 5.51 -1.62
C GLY A 114 -0.62 5.81 -0.55
N TYR A 115 -0.51 4.96 0.48
CA TYR A 115 0.42 5.12 1.60
C TYR A 115 1.47 4.01 1.72
N ALA A 116 1.51 3.02 0.82
CA ALA A 116 2.44 1.88 0.90
C ALA A 116 3.93 2.26 1.06
N GLN A 117 4.40 3.38 0.49
CA GLN A 117 5.78 3.90 0.67
C GLN A 117 5.89 5.09 1.63
N ARG A 118 4.77 5.52 2.21
CA ARG A 118 4.68 6.73 3.06
C ARG A 118 4.28 6.39 4.48
N THR A 119 4.40 5.11 4.86
CA THR A 119 4.06 4.65 6.20
C THR A 119 4.98 5.27 7.26
N SER A 120 6.23 5.62 6.91
CA SER A 120 7.16 6.31 7.79
C SER A 120 6.81 7.78 8.05
N ASP A 121 5.96 8.39 7.21
CA ASP A 121 5.57 9.80 7.35
C ASP A 121 4.53 9.99 8.47
N LEU A 122 3.84 8.92 8.87
CA LEU A 122 2.64 8.96 9.71
C LEU A 122 2.71 7.92 10.82
N ILE A 123 2.11 8.23 11.97
CA ILE A 123 1.93 7.22 13.02
C ILE A 123 0.84 6.25 12.58
N THR A 124 1.21 5.03 12.22
CA THR A 124 0.28 4.06 11.62
C THR A 124 -0.03 2.91 12.57
N GLY A 125 -1.29 2.78 13.00
CA GLY A 125 -1.77 1.70 13.88
C GLY A 125 -2.29 0.47 13.12
N VAL A 126 -2.29 -0.70 13.78
CA VAL A 126 -2.73 -1.99 13.22
C VAL A 126 -3.71 -2.67 14.18
N PHE A 127 -4.93 -2.90 13.72
CA PHE A 127 -6.04 -3.47 14.49
C PHE A 127 -6.64 -4.64 13.71
N VAL A 128 -6.12 -5.83 13.91
CA VAL A 128 -6.57 -7.01 13.15
C VAL A 128 -6.88 -8.17 14.08
N GLY A 129 -7.69 -9.11 13.61
CA GLY A 129 -7.96 -10.34 14.35
C GLY A 129 -8.08 -11.53 13.43
N ALA A 130 -7.68 -12.69 13.93
CA ALA A 130 -7.70 -13.95 13.20
C ALA A 130 -8.52 -15.01 13.93
N SER A 131 -9.13 -15.91 13.16
CA SER A 131 -9.68 -17.14 13.72
C SER A 131 -8.56 -18.05 14.25
N GLU A 132 -8.91 -18.89 15.22
CA GLU A 132 -8.08 -20.03 15.60
C GLU A 132 -8.29 -21.16 14.58
N ASP A 133 -7.20 -21.80 14.14
CA ASP A 133 -7.27 -23.01 13.32
C ASP A 133 -6.61 -24.17 14.07
N VAL A 134 -7.44 -25.12 14.51
CA VAL A 134 -7.00 -26.24 15.36
C VAL A 134 -6.06 -27.17 14.61
N ASP A 135 -6.26 -27.35 13.31
CA ASP A 135 -5.43 -28.24 12.51
C ASP A 135 -4.03 -27.65 12.28
N TRP A 136 -3.93 -26.36 11.96
CA TRP A 136 -2.67 -25.61 11.94
C TRP A 136 -1.96 -25.69 13.29
N LEU A 137 -2.67 -25.41 14.39
CA LEU A 137 -2.09 -25.48 15.72
C LEU A 137 -1.55 -26.89 16.02
N ARG A 138 -2.34 -27.93 15.73
CA ARG A 138 -1.92 -29.33 15.91
C ARG A 138 -0.68 -29.67 15.09
N ARG A 139 -0.69 -29.30 13.80
CA ARG A 139 0.41 -29.58 12.88
C ARG A 139 1.68 -28.83 13.28
N SER A 140 1.56 -27.55 13.62
CA SER A 140 2.66 -26.71 14.09
C SER A 140 3.26 -27.27 15.38
N LEU A 141 2.42 -27.67 16.35
CA LEU A 141 2.87 -28.30 17.59
C LEU A 141 3.57 -29.66 17.38
N SER A 142 3.17 -30.41 16.35
CA SER A 142 3.78 -31.70 16.04
C SER A 142 5.15 -31.61 15.37
N GLN A 143 5.46 -30.49 14.73
CA GLN A 143 6.79 -30.19 14.18
C GLN A 143 7.78 -29.68 15.22
N ILE A 144 7.37 -29.56 16.49
CA ILE A 144 8.20 -29.18 17.64
C ILE A 144 9.12 -30.36 18.08
N GLY A 145 9.68 -31.07 17.10
CA GLY A 145 10.84 -31.95 17.27
C GLY A 145 12.11 -31.13 17.02
N GLY A 146 12.92 -30.91 18.07
CA GLY A 146 14.09 -30.04 18.01
C GLY A 146 14.43 -29.43 19.36
N ASP A 147 15.59 -28.76 19.45
CA ASP A 147 16.03 -28.03 20.64
C ASP A 147 15.05 -26.90 21.04
N ALA A 148 15.20 -26.37 22.25
CA ALA A 148 14.27 -25.40 22.83
C ALA A 148 14.06 -24.13 21.98
N LEU A 149 14.98 -23.80 21.08
CA LEU A 149 14.95 -22.56 20.31
C LEU A 149 14.07 -22.68 19.07
N ASN A 150 14.16 -23.79 18.33
CA ASN A 150 13.21 -24.06 17.24
C ASN A 150 11.76 -24.09 17.76
N ARG A 151 11.54 -24.59 18.99
CA ARG A 151 10.21 -24.55 19.64
C ARG A 151 9.72 -23.11 19.85
N PHE A 152 10.65 -22.22 20.22
CA PHE A 152 10.36 -20.83 20.48
C PHE A 152 10.05 -20.08 19.17
N GLU A 153 10.83 -20.32 18.10
CA GLU A 153 10.61 -19.76 16.76
C GLU A 153 9.24 -20.16 16.19
N SER A 154 8.91 -21.46 16.17
CA SER A 154 7.60 -21.93 15.71
C SER A 154 6.45 -21.40 16.55
N GLY A 155 6.68 -21.21 17.85
CA GLY A 155 5.72 -20.62 18.77
C GLY A 155 5.47 -19.12 18.54
N ILE A 156 6.40 -18.40 17.89
CA ILE A 156 6.23 -16.98 17.55
C ILE A 156 5.56 -16.85 16.18
N TYR A 157 6.18 -17.41 15.14
CA TYR A 157 5.75 -17.22 13.75
C TYR A 157 4.44 -17.97 13.41
N GLY A 158 4.14 -19.05 14.14
CA GLY A 158 2.91 -19.82 13.96
C GLY A 158 1.72 -19.33 14.80
N HIS A 159 1.89 -18.31 15.65
CA HIS A 159 0.87 -17.92 16.64
C HIS A 159 -0.05 -16.81 16.15
N LYS A 160 -1.36 -17.07 16.15
CA LYS A 160 -2.37 -16.15 15.62
C LYS A 160 -2.38 -14.76 16.28
N ASP A 161 -2.02 -14.67 17.56
CA ASP A 161 -2.06 -13.39 18.29
C ASP A 161 -0.88 -12.48 17.97
N LEU A 162 0.15 -12.97 17.25
CA LEU A 162 1.29 -12.16 16.83
C LEU A 162 1.15 -11.63 15.39
N LEU A 163 0.08 -12.00 14.67
CA LEU A 163 -0.14 -11.59 13.29
C LEU A 163 -0.12 -10.07 13.09
N ALA A 164 -0.83 -9.31 13.94
CA ALA A 164 -0.82 -7.85 13.88
C ALA A 164 0.59 -7.26 14.07
N HIS A 165 1.37 -7.86 14.96
CA HIS A 165 2.73 -7.43 15.29
C HIS A 165 3.72 -7.73 14.18
N LEU A 166 3.60 -8.90 13.54
CA LEU A 166 4.40 -9.27 12.38
C LEU A 166 4.15 -8.33 11.19
N ILE A 167 2.89 -7.96 10.96
CA ILE A 167 2.53 -6.98 9.93
C ILE A 167 3.11 -5.60 10.24
N ALA A 168 2.94 -5.13 11.49
CA ALA A 168 3.50 -3.85 11.90
C ALA A 168 5.03 -3.82 11.76
N TYR A 169 5.71 -4.90 12.15
CA TYR A 169 7.15 -5.04 12.02
C TYR A 169 7.59 -5.03 10.54
N SER A 170 7.01 -5.91 9.72
CA SER A 170 7.39 -6.08 8.31
C SER A 170 7.11 -4.83 7.47
N LEU A 171 6.03 -4.10 7.76
CA LEU A 171 5.65 -2.88 7.03
C LEU A 171 6.14 -1.58 7.69
N ASN A 172 6.98 -1.67 8.73
CA ASN A 172 7.52 -0.55 9.50
C ASN A 172 6.45 0.43 10.01
N LEU A 173 5.41 -0.11 10.67
CA LEU A 173 4.30 0.64 11.24
C LEU A 173 4.53 0.86 12.74
N ASN A 174 4.57 2.13 13.15
CA ASN A 174 5.04 2.55 14.47
C ASN A 174 3.91 3.05 15.42
N GLY A 175 2.64 2.83 15.07
CA GLY A 175 1.49 3.16 15.90
C GLY A 175 1.02 2.02 16.81
N PRO A 176 -0.18 2.13 17.41
CA PRO A 176 -0.74 1.09 18.27
C PRO A 176 -0.99 -0.21 17.51
N VAL A 177 -0.62 -1.35 18.11
CA VAL A 177 -0.81 -2.68 17.52
C VAL A 177 -1.69 -3.52 18.43
N TYR A 178 -2.83 -3.99 17.92
CA TYR A 178 -3.77 -4.83 18.65
C TYR A 178 -4.19 -6.05 17.83
N SER A 179 -3.96 -7.22 18.42
CA SER A 179 -4.57 -8.48 18.00
C SER A 179 -5.84 -8.71 18.80
N LEU A 180 -6.99 -8.80 18.12
CA LEU A 180 -8.31 -8.83 18.76
C LEU A 180 -9.06 -10.13 18.44
N TYR A 181 -9.90 -10.59 19.37
CA TYR A 181 -10.79 -11.73 19.14
C TYR A 181 -12.12 -11.58 19.88
N THR A 182 -13.19 -11.45 19.11
CA THR A 182 -14.59 -11.40 19.59
C THR A 182 -15.48 -12.34 18.77
N SER A 183 -14.92 -13.48 18.33
CA SER A 183 -15.58 -14.44 17.43
C SER A 183 -16.03 -13.74 16.12
N CYS A 184 -17.27 -13.91 15.67
CA CYS A 184 -17.76 -13.40 14.38
C CYS A 184 -17.75 -11.87 14.26
N SER A 185 -17.71 -11.14 15.39
CA SER A 185 -17.64 -9.66 15.39
C SER A 185 -16.21 -9.10 15.45
N THR A 186 -15.19 -9.96 15.34
CA THR A 186 -13.76 -9.60 15.50
C THR A 186 -13.35 -8.41 14.64
N SER A 187 -13.44 -8.51 13.32
CA SER A 187 -12.96 -7.45 12.42
C SER A 187 -13.74 -6.14 12.56
N LEU A 188 -15.05 -6.17 12.81
CA LEU A 188 -15.82 -4.93 13.04
C LEU A 188 -15.52 -4.32 14.42
N SER A 189 -15.22 -5.14 15.42
CA SER A 189 -14.72 -4.66 16.73
C SER A 189 -13.34 -4.00 16.56
N ALA A 190 -12.48 -4.59 15.73
CA ALA A 190 -11.17 -4.04 15.41
C ALA A 190 -11.28 -2.69 14.69
N THR A 191 -12.18 -2.56 13.71
CA THR A 191 -12.48 -1.27 13.08
C THR A 191 -13.01 -0.24 14.08
N HIS A 192 -13.88 -0.63 15.02
CA HIS A 192 -14.35 0.30 16.05
C HIS A 192 -13.21 0.85 16.90
N ILE A 193 -12.29 -0.02 17.32
CA ILE A 193 -11.13 0.39 18.14
C ILE A 193 -10.19 1.27 17.31
N ALA A 194 -9.93 0.92 16.05
CA ALA A 194 -9.13 1.75 15.13
C ALA A 194 -9.72 3.17 14.97
N CYS A 195 -11.03 3.28 14.75
CA CYS A 195 -11.71 4.57 14.69
C CYS A 195 -11.49 5.38 15.97
N ARG A 196 -11.58 4.73 17.14
CA ARG A 196 -11.32 5.41 18.42
C ARG A 196 -9.88 5.89 18.53
N SER A 197 -8.89 5.05 18.21
CA SER A 197 -7.47 5.45 18.28
C SER A 197 -7.15 6.64 17.37
N LEU A 198 -7.76 6.72 16.18
CA LEU A 198 -7.66 7.89 15.31
C LEU A 198 -8.27 9.16 15.94
N LEU A 199 -9.47 9.03 16.53
CA LEU A 199 -10.16 10.16 17.17
C LEU A 199 -9.46 10.65 18.45
N PHE A 200 -8.78 9.76 19.17
CA PHE A 200 -7.97 10.12 20.34
C PHE A 200 -6.56 10.61 19.98
N GLY A 201 -6.17 10.59 18.70
CA GLY A 201 -4.86 11.02 18.25
C GLY A 201 -3.72 10.07 18.61
N GLU A 202 -4.01 8.79 18.84
CA GLU A 202 -2.99 7.76 19.07
C GLU A 202 -2.28 7.34 17.77
N CYS A 203 -2.92 7.60 16.63
CA CYS A 203 -2.38 7.39 15.28
C CYS A 203 -3.01 8.37 14.29
N ASP A 204 -2.34 8.55 13.15
CA ASP A 204 -2.79 9.36 12.01
C ASP A 204 -3.43 8.50 10.92
N LEU A 205 -3.03 7.23 10.85
CA LEU A 205 -3.50 6.22 9.91
C LEU A 205 -3.75 4.92 10.67
N ALA A 206 -4.80 4.17 10.31
CA ALA A 206 -5.06 2.88 10.96
C ALA A 206 -5.47 1.80 9.95
N LEU A 207 -4.84 0.64 10.03
CA LEU A 207 -5.30 -0.59 9.36
C LEU A 207 -6.27 -1.32 10.28
N ALA A 208 -7.43 -1.69 9.77
CA ALA A 208 -8.39 -2.51 10.51
C ALA A 208 -8.93 -3.66 9.67
N GLY A 209 -9.06 -4.85 10.25
CA GLY A 209 -9.51 -6.00 9.47
C GLY A 209 -9.52 -7.33 10.21
N GLY A 210 -9.52 -8.40 9.43
CA GLY A 210 -9.37 -9.74 9.98
C GLY A 210 -9.26 -10.82 8.91
N ILE A 211 -8.91 -12.03 9.37
CA ILE A 211 -8.69 -13.19 8.51
C ILE A 211 -9.19 -14.49 9.14
N THR A 212 -9.72 -15.36 8.29
CA THR A 212 -10.06 -16.74 8.62
C THR A 212 -9.51 -17.62 7.51
N ILE A 213 -8.78 -18.67 7.89
CA ILE A 213 -8.43 -19.78 7.00
C ILE A 213 -8.59 -21.04 7.83
N ASP A 214 -9.52 -21.90 7.43
CA ASP A 214 -9.76 -23.17 8.10
C ASP A 214 -9.09 -24.30 7.31
N LEU A 215 -8.38 -25.19 8.00
CA LEU A 215 -7.74 -26.36 7.41
C LEU A 215 -8.49 -27.66 7.74
N PRO A 216 -8.49 -28.65 6.82
CA PRO A 216 -7.94 -28.62 5.47
C PRO A 216 -8.76 -27.73 4.51
N GLN A 217 -8.12 -27.24 3.45
CA GLN A 217 -8.73 -26.30 2.49
C GLN A 217 -9.93 -26.91 1.77
N LYS A 218 -9.78 -28.13 1.26
CA LYS A 218 -10.84 -28.87 0.59
C LYS A 218 -11.48 -29.85 1.57
N SER A 219 -12.62 -29.47 2.11
CA SER A 219 -13.40 -30.28 3.03
C SER A 219 -14.87 -29.93 2.97
N GLY A 220 -15.73 -30.89 3.31
CA GLY A 220 -17.10 -30.62 3.72
C GLY A 220 -17.24 -30.40 5.22
N TYR A 221 -18.47 -30.41 5.70
CA TYR A 221 -18.81 -30.31 7.12
C TYR A 221 -20.03 -31.19 7.44
N PHE A 222 -20.15 -31.58 8.71
CA PHE A 222 -21.34 -32.28 9.18
C PHE A 222 -22.41 -31.27 9.56
N CYS A 223 -23.62 -31.48 9.04
CA CYS A 223 -24.80 -30.73 9.44
C CYS A 223 -25.61 -31.54 10.46
N GLN A 224 -26.11 -30.85 11.50
CA GLN A 224 -27.07 -31.42 12.42
C GLN A 224 -28.25 -30.47 12.51
N GLN A 225 -29.47 -31.02 12.40
CA GLN A 225 -30.68 -30.22 12.44
C GLN A 225 -30.77 -29.42 13.76
N GLY A 226 -30.92 -28.10 13.64
CA GLY A 226 -30.97 -27.18 14.79
C GLY A 226 -29.64 -26.52 15.15
N MET A 227 -28.54 -26.85 14.46
CA MET A 227 -27.25 -26.18 14.59
C MET A 227 -27.09 -25.03 13.57
N ILE A 228 -25.96 -24.31 13.64
CA ILE A 228 -25.70 -23.14 12.80
C ILE A 228 -25.38 -23.48 11.32
N HIS A 229 -24.94 -24.70 11.05
CA HIS A 229 -24.54 -25.14 9.70
C HIS A 229 -25.76 -25.40 8.81
N SER A 230 -25.71 -24.91 7.56
CA SER A 230 -26.75 -25.17 6.56
C SER A 230 -26.76 -26.64 6.16
N THR A 231 -27.95 -27.16 5.86
CA THR A 231 -28.14 -28.58 5.57
C THR A 231 -27.75 -28.98 4.15
N ASP A 232 -27.42 -28.01 3.29
CA ASP A 232 -27.25 -28.21 1.86
C ASP A 232 -26.13 -27.36 1.22
N GLY A 233 -25.32 -26.66 2.02
CA GLY A 233 -24.16 -25.94 1.50
C GLY A 233 -24.45 -24.51 1.06
N HIS A 234 -25.63 -23.96 1.37
CA HIS A 234 -25.99 -22.61 0.98
C HIS A 234 -26.38 -21.75 2.19
N CYS A 235 -26.01 -20.48 2.16
CA CYS A 235 -26.50 -19.48 3.12
C CYS A 235 -27.63 -18.68 2.47
N ARG A 236 -28.82 -18.69 3.08
CA ARG A 236 -30.03 -18.02 2.55
C ARG A 236 -30.64 -17.03 3.55
N PRO A 237 -30.00 -15.89 3.80
CA PRO A 237 -30.50 -14.90 4.76
C PRO A 237 -31.92 -14.45 4.42
N PHE A 238 -32.79 -14.46 5.42
CA PHE A 238 -34.19 -14.00 5.35
C PHE A 238 -35.13 -14.81 4.44
N ASP A 239 -34.63 -15.88 3.78
CA ASP A 239 -35.44 -16.73 2.91
C ASP A 239 -36.28 -17.76 3.69
N SER A 240 -37.40 -18.15 3.13
CA SER A 240 -38.26 -19.24 3.64
C SER A 240 -37.53 -20.59 3.82
N GLN A 241 -36.48 -20.84 3.03
CA GLN A 241 -35.63 -22.04 3.04
C GLN A 241 -34.33 -21.85 3.83
N ALA A 242 -34.23 -20.80 4.64
CA ALA A 242 -33.13 -20.60 5.58
C ALA A 242 -32.92 -21.84 6.47
N SER A 243 -31.73 -22.44 6.40
CA SER A 243 -31.36 -23.65 7.15
C SER A 243 -30.11 -23.48 8.01
N GLY A 244 -29.32 -22.43 7.78
CA GLY A 244 -28.06 -22.15 8.45
C GLY A 244 -27.08 -21.38 7.55
N THR A 245 -25.82 -21.38 7.94
CA THR A 245 -24.68 -20.81 7.20
C THR A 245 -23.64 -21.88 6.90
N LEU A 246 -22.61 -21.53 6.14
CA LEU A 246 -21.42 -22.34 5.95
C LEU A 246 -20.20 -21.49 6.27
N PHE A 247 -19.29 -22.00 7.10
CA PHE A 247 -18.05 -21.31 7.43
C PHE A 247 -17.06 -21.46 6.28
N GLY A 248 -16.23 -20.44 6.11
CA GLY A 248 -15.27 -20.41 5.03
C GLY A 248 -14.13 -19.43 5.27
N ASP A 249 -13.23 -19.40 4.32
CA ASP A 249 -12.02 -18.60 4.39
C ASP A 249 -12.27 -17.18 3.89
N GLY A 250 -11.46 -16.24 4.35
CA GLY A 250 -11.49 -14.88 3.85
C GLY A 250 -10.63 -13.94 4.65
N ALA A 251 -10.08 -12.94 3.96
CA ALA A 251 -9.30 -11.85 4.53
C ALA A 251 -9.79 -10.51 3.98
N GLY A 252 -9.83 -9.50 4.83
CA GLY A 252 -10.10 -8.12 4.42
C GLY A 252 -9.44 -7.13 5.36
N VAL A 253 -8.96 -6.03 4.79
CA VAL A 253 -8.37 -4.91 5.53
C VAL A 253 -8.89 -3.60 4.94
N VAL A 254 -9.20 -2.64 5.80
CA VAL A 254 -9.50 -1.25 5.46
C VAL A 254 -8.43 -0.33 6.05
N VAL A 255 -8.11 0.75 5.34
CA VAL A 255 -7.25 1.84 5.81
C VAL A 255 -8.12 3.03 6.15
N LEU A 256 -7.95 3.52 7.37
CA LEU A 256 -8.79 4.52 8.00
C LEU A 256 -7.98 5.77 8.34
N ARG A 257 -8.62 6.93 8.20
CA ARG A 257 -8.06 8.23 8.56
C ARG A 257 -9.17 9.16 9.05
N ARG A 258 -8.87 10.14 9.91
CA ARG A 258 -9.84 11.20 10.24
C ARG A 258 -10.29 11.88 8.95
N LEU A 259 -11.60 12.16 8.81
CA LEU A 259 -12.14 12.72 7.57
C LEU A 259 -11.48 14.06 7.20
N GLU A 260 -11.25 14.92 8.18
CA GLU A 260 -10.58 16.22 7.98
C GLU A 260 -9.19 16.07 7.37
N ASP A 261 -8.40 15.10 7.86
CA ASP A 261 -7.05 14.86 7.38
C ASP A 261 -7.05 14.19 6.00
N ALA A 262 -8.02 13.31 5.74
CA ALA A 262 -8.20 12.69 4.43
C ALA A 262 -8.55 13.74 3.36
N LEU A 263 -9.46 14.68 3.69
CA LEU A 263 -9.81 15.79 2.81
C LEU A 263 -8.62 16.74 2.59
N ALA A 264 -7.87 17.06 3.65
CA ALA A 264 -6.69 17.92 3.56
C ALA A 264 -5.56 17.29 2.73
N ALA A 265 -5.38 15.97 2.82
CA ALA A 265 -4.39 15.22 2.06
C ALA A 265 -4.81 14.90 0.62
N GLY A 266 -6.07 15.14 0.25
CA GLY A 266 -6.60 14.78 -1.07
C GLY A 266 -6.70 13.26 -1.26
N ASP A 267 -6.94 12.51 -0.18
CA ASP A 267 -7.08 11.07 -0.22
C ASP A 267 -8.35 10.66 -1.00
N ARG A 268 -8.32 9.47 -1.61
CA ARG A 268 -9.55 8.84 -2.10
C ARG A 268 -10.41 8.48 -0.88
N ILE A 269 -11.71 8.72 -0.94
CA ILE A 269 -12.64 8.31 0.12
C ILE A 269 -13.73 7.42 -0.48
N TYR A 270 -13.80 6.17 -0.03
CA TYR A 270 -14.84 5.23 -0.44
C TYR A 270 -16.16 5.52 0.28
N ALA A 271 -16.09 5.69 1.59
CA ALA A 271 -17.20 6.04 2.46
C ALA A 271 -16.67 6.66 3.77
N VAL A 272 -17.56 7.29 4.52
CA VAL A 272 -17.27 7.87 5.83
C VAL A 272 -18.00 7.07 6.91
N ILE A 273 -17.29 6.58 7.91
CA ILE A 273 -17.86 6.03 9.13
C ILE A 273 -18.25 7.22 10.01
N ARG A 274 -19.56 7.47 10.13
CA ARG A 274 -20.15 8.56 10.93
C ARG A 274 -20.12 8.27 12.43
N GLY A 275 -20.28 7.00 12.77
CA GLY A 275 -20.42 6.55 14.15
C GLY A 275 -20.42 5.04 14.23
N SER A 276 -19.92 4.52 15.34
CA SER A 276 -19.90 3.08 15.61
C SER A 276 -20.13 2.82 17.09
N ALA A 277 -20.80 1.71 17.41
CA ALA A 277 -21.06 1.28 18.77
C ALA A 277 -20.75 -0.20 18.96
N VAL A 278 -20.34 -0.55 20.18
CA VAL A 278 -20.10 -1.93 20.62
C VAL A 278 -20.79 -2.16 21.96
N ASN A 279 -21.43 -3.31 22.15
CA ASN A 279 -21.95 -3.73 23.44
C ASN A 279 -21.81 -5.25 23.65
N ASN A 280 -22.37 -5.76 24.75
CA ASN A 280 -22.49 -7.20 24.98
C ASN A 280 -23.89 -7.57 25.51
N ASP A 281 -24.44 -8.69 25.06
CA ASP A 281 -25.75 -9.21 25.48
C ASP A 281 -25.84 -9.51 26.99
N GLY A 282 -24.70 -9.78 27.64
CA GLY A 282 -24.66 -10.26 29.02
C GLY A 282 -25.50 -11.52 29.23
N LYS A 283 -26.27 -11.54 30.32
CA LYS A 283 -27.17 -12.66 30.67
C LYS A 283 -28.59 -12.52 30.08
N GLN A 284 -28.88 -11.47 29.31
CA GLN A 284 -30.22 -11.20 28.76
C GLN A 284 -30.50 -12.02 27.49
N LYS A 285 -30.20 -13.32 27.54
CA LYS A 285 -30.42 -14.29 26.45
C LYS A 285 -30.58 -15.69 27.01
N ILE A 286 -31.21 -16.56 26.24
CA ILE A 286 -31.58 -17.92 26.66
C ILE A 286 -30.39 -18.88 26.84
N GLY A 287 -29.20 -18.51 26.34
CA GLY A 287 -27.98 -19.31 26.47
C GLY A 287 -26.76 -18.56 25.91
N PHE A 288 -25.55 -19.05 26.21
CA PHE A 288 -24.30 -18.38 25.85
C PHE A 288 -24.16 -18.11 24.34
N VAL A 289 -24.52 -19.09 23.52
CA VAL A 289 -24.43 -19.05 22.05
C VAL A 289 -25.68 -18.46 21.38
N ALA A 290 -26.73 -18.17 22.14
CA ALA A 290 -27.95 -17.61 21.58
C ALA A 290 -27.74 -16.12 21.24
N PRO A 291 -28.38 -15.60 20.18
CA PRO A 291 -28.39 -14.16 19.91
C PRO A 291 -29.21 -13.40 20.96
N GLY A 292 -28.78 -12.20 21.34
CA GLY A 292 -29.51 -11.30 22.25
C GLY A 292 -30.26 -10.19 21.50
N HIS A 293 -31.59 -10.29 21.44
CA HIS A 293 -32.45 -9.28 20.81
C HIS A 293 -32.20 -7.85 21.33
N GLU A 294 -32.27 -7.65 22.66
CA GLU A 294 -32.09 -6.34 23.29
C GLU A 294 -30.68 -5.78 23.05
N GLY A 295 -29.66 -6.64 23.07
CA GLY A 295 -28.28 -6.25 22.80
C GLY A 295 -28.11 -5.72 21.37
N GLN A 296 -28.67 -6.42 20.39
CA GLN A 296 -28.64 -5.98 18.99
C GLN A 296 -29.38 -4.66 18.78
N LYS A 297 -30.61 -4.53 19.30
CA LYS A 297 -31.37 -3.28 19.25
C LYS A 297 -30.59 -2.11 19.86
N ALA A 298 -30.05 -2.31 21.06
CA ALA A 298 -29.33 -1.27 21.78
C ALA A 298 -28.07 -0.81 21.04
N VAL A 299 -27.32 -1.72 20.39
CA VAL A 299 -26.12 -1.33 19.64
C VAL A 299 -26.46 -0.54 18.37
N ILE A 300 -27.56 -0.87 17.70
CA ILE A 300 -28.04 -0.15 16.51
C ILE A 300 -28.46 1.26 16.91
N CYS A 301 -29.29 1.41 17.94
CA CYS A 301 -29.71 2.72 18.45
C CYS A 301 -28.50 3.58 18.89
N ALA A 302 -27.53 2.98 19.59
CA ALA A 302 -26.34 3.69 20.04
C ALA A 302 -25.47 4.18 18.87
N ALA A 303 -25.29 3.37 17.83
CA ALA A 303 -24.54 3.76 16.64
C ALA A 303 -25.25 4.89 15.86
N CYS A 304 -26.58 4.82 15.69
CA CYS A 304 -27.36 5.92 15.09
C CYS A 304 -27.24 7.22 15.91
N HIS A 305 -27.29 7.11 17.25
CA HIS A 305 -27.14 8.26 18.14
C HIS A 305 -25.76 8.91 18.03
N LEU A 306 -24.67 8.11 18.09
CA LEU A 306 -23.30 8.61 17.94
C LEU A 306 -23.04 9.22 16.56
N ALA A 307 -23.68 8.68 15.52
CA ALA A 307 -23.61 9.21 14.16
C ALA A 307 -24.44 10.49 13.96
N GLU A 308 -25.34 10.81 14.90
CA GLU A 308 -26.38 11.84 14.76
C GLU A 308 -27.25 11.64 13.50
N VAL A 309 -27.56 10.38 13.21
CA VAL A 309 -28.30 9.97 12.01
C VAL A 309 -29.68 9.43 12.40
N SER A 310 -30.71 9.99 11.77
CA SER A 310 -32.07 9.41 11.85
C SER A 310 -32.13 8.09 11.07
N PRO A 311 -32.74 7.03 11.64
CA PRO A 311 -32.96 5.77 10.93
C PRO A 311 -33.66 5.93 9.57
N GLU A 312 -34.56 6.92 9.44
CA GLU A 312 -35.28 7.22 8.18
C GLU A 312 -34.38 7.66 7.03
N SER A 313 -33.14 8.07 7.32
CA SER A 313 -32.16 8.43 6.30
C SER A 313 -31.27 7.26 5.87
N ILE A 314 -31.37 6.10 6.51
CA ILE A 314 -30.58 4.90 6.20
C ILE A 314 -31.30 4.12 5.11
N GLY A 315 -30.68 4.03 3.92
CA GLY A 315 -31.27 3.36 2.75
C GLY A 315 -30.83 1.90 2.57
N TYR A 316 -29.82 1.46 3.32
CA TYR A 316 -29.28 0.11 3.24
C TYR A 316 -28.76 -0.36 4.59
N VAL A 317 -28.98 -1.62 4.94
CA VAL A 317 -28.32 -2.27 6.08
C VAL A 317 -27.71 -3.58 5.61
N GLU A 318 -26.39 -3.66 5.74
CA GLU A 318 -25.67 -4.92 5.67
C GLU A 318 -25.75 -5.61 7.03
N THR A 319 -26.57 -6.65 7.07
CA THR A 319 -26.90 -7.41 8.28
C THR A 319 -25.82 -8.42 8.63
N HIS A 320 -25.84 -8.91 9.87
CA HIS A 320 -25.08 -10.10 10.22
C HIS A 320 -25.58 -11.31 9.43
N GLY A 321 -26.89 -11.48 9.23
CA GLY A 321 -27.50 -12.22 8.13
C GLY A 321 -26.93 -13.62 7.92
N THR A 322 -27.18 -14.52 8.87
CA THR A 322 -26.56 -15.87 8.86
C THR A 322 -27.39 -16.91 8.11
N GLY A 323 -28.61 -16.61 7.68
CA GLY A 323 -29.48 -17.62 7.07
C GLY A 323 -29.99 -18.63 8.09
N THR A 324 -29.99 -18.29 9.38
CA THR A 324 -30.43 -19.20 10.44
C THR A 324 -31.91 -18.96 10.77
N ARG A 325 -32.65 -20.05 11.06
CA ARG A 325 -34.10 -19.99 11.35
C ARG A 325 -34.47 -19.19 12.61
N ILE A 326 -33.49 -18.96 13.48
CA ILE A 326 -33.64 -18.25 14.76
C ILE A 326 -32.96 -16.88 14.70
N GLY A 327 -31.75 -16.79 14.15
CA GLY A 327 -30.98 -15.55 14.11
C GLY A 327 -31.63 -14.50 13.21
N ASP A 328 -32.04 -14.87 12.00
CA ASP A 328 -32.57 -13.89 11.03
C ASP A 328 -33.85 -13.20 11.54
N PRO A 329 -34.85 -13.90 12.13
CA PRO A 329 -36.00 -13.23 12.75
C PRO A 329 -35.65 -12.34 13.95
N ILE A 330 -34.64 -12.71 14.75
CA ILE A 330 -34.21 -11.91 15.91
C ILE A 330 -33.53 -10.62 15.46
N GLU A 331 -32.64 -10.72 14.47
CA GLU A 331 -31.96 -9.57 13.89
C GLU A 331 -32.96 -8.62 13.20
N PHE A 332 -33.90 -9.18 12.43
CA PHE A 332 -34.95 -8.39 11.79
C PHE A 332 -35.85 -7.66 12.80
N ALA A 333 -36.24 -8.32 13.89
CA ALA A 333 -37.03 -7.70 14.96
C ALA A 333 -36.24 -6.57 15.64
N ALA A 334 -34.97 -6.82 15.99
CA ALA A 334 -34.11 -5.82 16.61
C ALA A 334 -33.91 -4.58 15.71
N LEU A 335 -33.72 -4.78 14.39
CA LEU A 335 -33.64 -3.70 13.41
C LEU A 335 -34.95 -2.92 13.31
N THR A 336 -36.09 -3.62 13.25
CA THR A 336 -37.42 -2.99 13.14
C THR A 336 -37.72 -2.12 14.36
N GLU A 337 -37.41 -2.61 15.56
CA GLU A 337 -37.57 -1.85 16.79
C GLU A 337 -36.55 -0.72 16.97
N ALA A 338 -35.34 -0.86 16.42
CA ALA A 338 -34.32 0.18 16.49
C ALA A 338 -34.60 1.34 15.52
N PHE A 339 -35.21 1.04 14.37
CA PHE A 339 -35.59 2.05 13.37
C PHE A 339 -36.85 2.82 13.76
N ASP A 340 -37.80 2.16 14.46
CA ASP A 340 -39.03 2.73 15.04
C ASP A 340 -39.65 3.87 14.21
N THR A 341 -39.94 3.58 12.93
CA THR A 341 -40.48 4.55 11.97
C THR A 341 -41.76 4.05 11.32
N SER A 342 -42.60 5.00 10.92
CA SER A 342 -43.80 4.74 10.12
C SER A 342 -43.52 4.53 8.63
N HIS A 343 -42.33 4.90 8.15
CA HIS A 343 -41.92 4.70 6.76
C HIS A 343 -41.67 3.22 6.47
N ARG A 344 -42.10 2.77 5.30
CA ARG A 344 -42.05 1.35 4.91
C ARG A 344 -41.28 1.18 3.61
N GLN A 345 -40.66 0.01 3.46
CA GLN A 345 -40.05 -0.44 2.20
C GLN A 345 -39.08 0.57 1.56
N TYR A 346 -38.25 1.25 2.36
CA TYR A 346 -37.27 2.22 1.85
C TYR A 346 -35.82 1.80 2.13
N CYS A 347 -35.59 0.89 3.08
CA CYS A 347 -34.25 0.42 3.44
C CYS A 347 -34.03 -1.00 2.90
N ALA A 348 -33.04 -1.19 2.04
CA ALA A 348 -32.67 -2.53 1.58
C ALA A 348 -31.90 -3.29 2.67
N LEU A 349 -32.13 -4.61 2.79
CA LEU A 349 -31.29 -5.49 3.60
C LEU A 349 -30.35 -6.31 2.71
N GLY A 350 -29.07 -6.33 3.07
CA GLY A 350 -28.05 -7.18 2.48
C GLY A 350 -27.42 -8.14 3.49
N ALA A 351 -26.79 -9.20 2.97
CA ALA A 351 -25.93 -10.09 3.74
C ALA A 351 -24.90 -10.75 2.80
N VAL A 352 -23.65 -10.35 2.90
CA VAL A 352 -22.49 -10.83 2.11
C VAL A 352 -22.24 -12.32 2.30
N LYS A 353 -22.70 -12.89 3.43
CA LYS A 353 -22.58 -14.31 3.72
C LYS A 353 -23.32 -15.19 2.72
N ALA A 354 -24.34 -14.65 2.04
CA ALA A 354 -25.00 -15.35 0.93
C ALA A 354 -24.07 -15.52 -0.28
N ASN A 355 -23.10 -14.61 -0.46
CA ASN A 355 -22.13 -14.68 -1.55
C ASN A 355 -20.91 -15.53 -1.18
N ILE A 356 -20.32 -15.32 0.00
CA ILE A 356 -19.00 -15.89 0.34
C ILE A 356 -18.99 -16.82 1.56
N GLY A 357 -20.16 -17.16 2.11
CA GLY A 357 -20.27 -17.85 3.38
C GLY A 357 -19.85 -17.01 4.58
N HIS A 358 -19.73 -17.63 5.74
CA HIS A 358 -19.35 -16.98 6.99
C HIS A 358 -17.83 -17.03 7.19
N THR A 359 -17.14 -15.94 6.87
CA THR A 359 -15.68 -15.80 6.98
C THR A 359 -15.17 -15.53 8.41
N HIS A 360 -15.85 -16.08 9.42
CA HIS A 360 -15.61 -15.92 10.86
C HIS A 360 -15.04 -14.56 11.29
N ALA A 361 -13.74 -14.47 11.63
CA ALA A 361 -13.11 -13.25 12.12
C ALA A 361 -13.12 -12.10 11.08
N ALA A 362 -13.11 -12.42 9.78
CA ALA A 362 -13.18 -11.47 8.67
C ALA A 362 -14.62 -11.08 8.26
N ALA A 363 -15.65 -11.64 8.89
CA ALA A 363 -17.04 -11.43 8.47
C ALA A 363 -17.51 -9.98 8.59
N GLY A 364 -17.05 -9.27 9.63
CA GLY A 364 -17.36 -7.87 9.86
C GLY A 364 -16.79 -6.95 8.78
N VAL A 365 -15.50 -7.10 8.48
CA VAL A 365 -14.85 -6.30 7.43
C VAL A 365 -15.35 -6.64 6.02
N ALA A 366 -15.75 -7.89 5.75
CA ALA A 366 -16.39 -8.24 4.48
C ALA A 366 -17.69 -7.46 4.25
N GLY A 367 -18.54 -7.36 5.28
CA GLY A 367 -19.77 -6.55 5.24
C GLY A 367 -19.47 -5.05 5.15
N LEU A 368 -18.44 -4.57 5.86
CA LEU A 368 -18.00 -3.18 5.82
C LEU A 368 -17.54 -2.77 4.42
N ILE A 369 -16.65 -3.56 3.80
CA ILE A 369 -16.11 -3.30 2.46
C ILE A 369 -17.24 -3.34 1.43
N LYS A 370 -18.12 -4.35 1.48
CA LYS A 370 -19.30 -4.40 0.61
C LYS A 370 -20.14 -3.14 0.75
N THR A 371 -20.40 -2.69 1.97
CA THR A 371 -21.24 -1.50 2.22
C THR A 371 -20.57 -0.22 1.73
N ALA A 372 -19.26 -0.07 1.94
CA ALA A 372 -18.49 1.05 1.39
C ALA A 372 -18.57 1.06 -0.16
N LEU A 373 -18.47 -0.09 -0.81
CA LEU A 373 -18.62 -0.22 -2.26
C LEU A 373 -20.04 0.09 -2.74
N VAL A 374 -21.08 -0.34 -2.02
CA VAL A 374 -22.49 0.01 -2.29
C VAL A 374 -22.69 1.53 -2.32
N LEU A 375 -22.13 2.24 -1.33
CA LEU A 375 -22.18 3.69 -1.23
C LEU A 375 -21.35 4.37 -2.32
N HIS A 376 -20.12 3.88 -2.55
CA HIS A 376 -19.18 4.42 -3.54
C HIS A 376 -19.70 4.31 -4.97
N HIS A 377 -20.22 3.13 -5.35
CA HIS A 377 -20.78 2.86 -6.68
C HIS A 377 -22.26 3.25 -6.81
N ARG A 378 -22.89 3.71 -5.71
CA ARG A 378 -24.32 4.06 -5.68
C ARG A 378 -25.21 2.97 -6.26
N THR A 379 -24.91 1.72 -5.91
CA THR A 379 -25.59 0.54 -6.44
C THR A 379 -25.91 -0.42 -5.30
N ILE A 380 -27.19 -0.73 -5.10
CA ILE A 380 -27.68 -1.72 -4.15
C ILE A 380 -27.69 -3.09 -4.85
N PRO A 381 -26.83 -4.04 -4.46
CA PRO A 381 -26.76 -5.35 -5.10
C PRO A 381 -27.92 -6.26 -4.66
N PRO A 382 -28.23 -7.31 -5.43
CA PRO A 382 -29.18 -8.33 -4.99
C PRO A 382 -28.67 -9.07 -3.75
N LEU A 383 -29.59 -9.58 -2.94
CA LEU A 383 -29.29 -10.58 -1.94
C LEU A 383 -29.20 -11.96 -2.61
N ALA A 384 -27.99 -12.51 -2.70
CA ALA A 384 -27.79 -13.84 -3.28
C ALA A 384 -28.61 -14.91 -2.54
N ASN A 385 -28.97 -15.98 -3.24
CA ASN A 385 -29.74 -17.11 -2.75
C ASN A 385 -31.16 -16.83 -2.19
N TYR A 386 -31.66 -15.60 -2.30
CA TYR A 386 -33.01 -15.24 -1.87
C TYR A 386 -34.04 -15.47 -2.97
N GLN A 387 -35.19 -16.05 -2.62
CA GLN A 387 -36.32 -16.32 -3.52
C GLN A 387 -37.65 -15.88 -2.91
N MET A 388 -37.93 -16.27 -1.66
CA MET A 388 -39.21 -16.02 -0.99
C MET A 388 -39.00 -15.64 0.47
N PRO A 389 -39.77 -14.67 1.01
CA PRO A 389 -39.60 -14.21 2.38
C PRO A 389 -39.92 -15.29 3.40
N ASN A 390 -39.13 -15.36 4.46
CA ASN A 390 -39.46 -16.14 5.65
C ASN A 390 -40.75 -15.58 6.28
N SER A 391 -41.75 -16.44 6.52
CA SER A 391 -43.07 -16.06 7.03
C SER A 391 -43.06 -15.46 8.45
N LYS A 392 -41.93 -15.58 9.17
CA LYS A 392 -41.72 -14.92 10.47
C LYS A 392 -41.33 -13.44 10.36
N LEU A 393 -41.03 -12.96 9.16
CA LEU A 393 -40.60 -11.58 8.90
C LEU A 393 -41.77 -10.81 8.32
N ASP A 394 -42.26 -9.79 9.03
CA ASP A 394 -43.29 -8.89 8.51
C ASP A 394 -42.68 -7.79 7.63
N LEU A 395 -42.05 -8.20 6.52
CA LEU A 395 -41.36 -7.28 5.61
C LEU A 395 -42.32 -6.18 5.12
N ALA A 396 -43.54 -6.53 4.71
CA ALA A 396 -44.51 -5.62 4.10
C ALA A 396 -44.88 -4.42 5.00
N HIS A 397 -44.90 -4.59 6.32
CA HIS A 397 -45.21 -3.51 7.26
C HIS A 397 -43.96 -2.90 7.90
N SER A 398 -42.77 -3.36 7.52
CA SER A 398 -41.49 -2.86 8.03
C SER A 398 -40.85 -1.82 7.09
N PRO A 399 -39.82 -1.08 7.59
CA PRO A 399 -38.94 -0.24 6.78
C PRO A 399 -38.20 -1.00 5.66
N PHE A 400 -38.10 -2.33 5.79
CA PHE A 400 -37.09 -3.12 5.11
C PHE A 400 -37.61 -3.93 3.93
N TYR A 401 -36.85 -3.98 2.85
CA TYR A 401 -37.10 -4.85 1.71
C TYR A 401 -35.84 -5.63 1.30
N ILE A 402 -36.02 -6.72 0.56
CA ILE A 402 -34.91 -7.53 0.05
C ILE A 402 -34.70 -7.23 -1.44
N PRO A 403 -33.51 -6.73 -1.85
CA PRO A 403 -33.22 -6.51 -3.27
C PRO A 403 -32.99 -7.85 -3.98
N ILE A 404 -33.67 -8.08 -5.10
CA ILE A 404 -33.55 -9.31 -5.91
C ILE A 404 -32.80 -9.10 -7.23
N GLN A 405 -32.47 -7.86 -7.55
CA GLN A 405 -31.67 -7.46 -8.71
C GLN A 405 -30.86 -6.21 -8.34
N PRO A 406 -29.76 -5.89 -9.06
CA PRO A 406 -29.05 -4.64 -8.86
C PRO A 406 -29.96 -3.43 -9.06
N GLN A 407 -29.90 -2.47 -8.14
CA GLN A 407 -30.68 -1.23 -8.19
C GLN A 407 -29.76 -0.03 -8.03
N GLU A 408 -29.97 1.02 -8.80
CA GLU A 408 -29.29 2.30 -8.58
C GLU A 408 -29.78 2.91 -7.26
N TRP A 409 -28.86 3.51 -6.50
CA TRP A 409 -29.21 4.21 -5.27
C TRP A 409 -30.06 5.45 -5.62
N PRO A 410 -31.24 5.64 -5.02
CA PRO A 410 -32.12 6.75 -5.36
C PRO A 410 -31.44 8.12 -5.26
N ALA A 411 -31.53 8.92 -6.31
CA ALA A 411 -31.00 10.28 -6.30
C ALA A 411 -31.73 11.12 -5.23
N SER A 412 -30.95 11.68 -4.29
CA SER A 412 -31.46 12.48 -3.18
C SER A 412 -30.52 13.67 -2.90
N ARG A 413 -31.04 14.70 -2.24
CA ARG A 413 -30.22 15.77 -1.67
C ARG A 413 -29.41 15.31 -0.46
N MET A 414 -29.91 14.29 0.24
CA MET A 414 -29.21 13.69 1.37
C MET A 414 -28.15 12.70 0.85
N PRO A 415 -26.94 12.69 1.42
CA PRO A 415 -25.96 11.66 1.14
C PRO A 415 -26.52 10.25 1.40
N PRO A 416 -26.14 9.24 0.59
CA PRO A 416 -26.57 7.87 0.84
C PRO A 416 -25.97 7.37 2.16
N ARG A 417 -26.78 6.73 3.00
CA ARG A 417 -26.35 6.19 4.30
C ARG A 417 -26.68 4.72 4.44
N ALA A 418 -25.80 4.00 5.10
CA ALA A 418 -25.95 2.57 5.34
C ALA A 418 -25.54 2.17 6.76
N GLY A 419 -26.15 1.10 7.28
CA GLY A 419 -25.74 0.43 8.52
C GLY A 419 -24.97 -0.87 8.23
N VAL A 420 -24.05 -1.25 9.11
CA VAL A 420 -23.33 -2.54 9.07
C VAL A 420 -23.37 -3.20 10.44
N SER A 421 -23.87 -4.43 10.52
CA SER A 421 -23.97 -5.22 11.76
C SER A 421 -23.01 -6.41 11.77
N SER A 422 -22.38 -6.67 12.91
CA SER A 422 -21.72 -7.95 13.16
C SER A 422 -21.86 -8.39 14.61
N PHE A 423 -22.33 -9.63 14.82
CA PHE A 423 -22.68 -10.16 16.13
C PHE A 423 -21.85 -11.42 16.42
N GLY A 424 -21.07 -11.38 17.49
CA GLY A 424 -20.16 -12.46 17.88
C GLY A 424 -20.82 -13.49 18.78
N ILE A 425 -20.40 -14.75 18.65
CA ILE A 425 -20.71 -15.76 19.67
C ILE A 425 -20.16 -15.29 21.02
N GLY A 426 -20.94 -15.46 22.09
CA GLY A 426 -20.66 -14.86 23.39
C GLY A 426 -21.39 -13.53 23.60
N GLY A 427 -21.85 -12.88 22.53
CA GLY A 427 -22.80 -11.77 22.57
C GLY A 427 -22.20 -10.38 22.38
N THR A 428 -20.96 -10.26 21.90
CA THR A 428 -20.38 -8.95 21.55
C THR A 428 -20.96 -8.49 20.21
N ASN A 429 -21.74 -7.40 20.27
CA ASN A 429 -22.41 -6.85 19.09
C ASN A 429 -21.73 -5.55 18.66
N VAL A 430 -21.62 -5.35 17.35
CA VAL A 430 -21.06 -4.13 16.76
C VAL A 430 -22.00 -3.63 15.67
N HIS A 431 -22.26 -2.33 15.65
CA HIS A 431 -22.98 -1.67 14.56
C HIS A 431 -22.25 -0.38 14.14
N MET A 432 -22.19 -0.13 12.84
CA MET A 432 -21.56 1.08 12.26
C MET A 432 -22.49 1.77 11.28
N ILE A 433 -22.50 3.10 11.30
CA ILE A 433 -23.21 3.93 10.33
C ILE A 433 -22.20 4.53 9.36
N LEU A 434 -22.42 4.26 8.08
CA LEU A 434 -21.63 4.77 6.97
C LEU A 434 -22.42 5.78 6.16
N GLU A 435 -21.71 6.73 5.56
CA GLU A 435 -22.23 7.74 4.65
C GLU A 435 -21.36 7.80 3.39
N GLY A 436 -21.97 7.80 2.20
CA GLY A 436 -21.28 8.00 0.93
C GLY A 436 -21.14 9.49 0.62
N LEU A 437 -20.14 9.85 -0.18
CA LEU A 437 -19.94 11.25 -0.58
C LEU A 437 -20.88 11.64 -1.73
N ASN A 438 -21.26 12.91 -1.77
CA ASN A 438 -21.90 13.46 -2.95
C ASN A 438 -20.84 13.65 -4.05
N PRO A 439 -21.14 13.26 -5.30
CA PRO A 439 -20.19 13.44 -6.37
C PRO A 439 -20.05 14.95 -6.53
N ALA A 440 -18.82 15.46 -6.46
CA ALA A 440 -18.61 16.83 -6.89
C ALA A 440 -19.06 16.94 -8.35
N VAL A 441 -19.75 18.02 -8.69
CA VAL A 441 -19.99 18.37 -10.10
C VAL A 441 -18.61 18.55 -10.70
N ARG A 442 -18.18 17.60 -11.55
CA ARG A 442 -16.97 17.77 -12.35
C ARG A 442 -17.27 18.86 -13.36
N ASP A 443 -16.56 19.99 -13.28
CA ASP A 443 -16.50 20.90 -14.42
C ASP A 443 -15.76 20.19 -15.54
N ASP A 444 -16.34 20.15 -16.74
CA ASP A 444 -15.75 19.55 -17.96
C ASP A 444 -14.38 20.18 -18.35
N HIS A 445 -13.96 21.24 -17.65
CA HIS A 445 -12.72 21.97 -17.89
C HIS A 445 -11.45 21.30 -17.29
N ASP A 446 -11.58 20.32 -16.39
CA ASP A 446 -10.45 19.68 -15.67
C ASP A 446 -9.94 18.37 -16.30
N GLN A 447 -10.35 18.03 -17.53
CA GLN A 447 -9.77 16.90 -18.25
C GLN A 447 -8.34 17.24 -18.67
N VAL A 448 -7.34 16.53 -18.12
CA VAL A 448 -5.98 16.52 -18.65
C VAL A 448 -6.08 16.09 -20.11
N ARG A 449 -5.69 16.99 -21.03
CA ARG A 449 -5.72 16.69 -22.48
C ARG A 449 -4.72 15.57 -22.75
N ALA A 450 -5.19 14.50 -23.38
CA ALA A 450 -4.34 13.38 -23.72
C ALA A 450 -3.27 13.80 -24.76
N PRO A 451 -2.17 13.04 -24.87
CA PRO A 451 -1.95 11.74 -24.26
C PRO A 451 -1.63 11.76 -22.77
N VAL A 452 -1.99 10.67 -22.13
CA VAL A 452 -1.76 10.41 -20.71
C VAL A 452 -0.64 9.36 -20.58
N PHE A 453 0.28 9.55 -19.64
CA PHE A 453 1.41 8.65 -19.40
C PHE A 453 1.24 7.92 -18.07
N ILE A 454 1.16 6.60 -18.12
CA ILE A 454 0.93 5.76 -16.94
C ILE A 454 2.21 4.99 -16.63
N PRO A 455 2.96 5.37 -15.58
CA PRO A 455 4.14 4.63 -15.16
C PRO A 455 3.74 3.33 -14.45
N LEU A 456 4.51 2.28 -14.70
CA LEU A 456 4.42 0.98 -14.06
C LEU A 456 5.83 0.54 -13.66
N SER A 457 6.00 0.10 -12.43
CA SER A 457 7.28 -0.45 -12.00
C SER A 457 7.12 -1.66 -11.10
N ALA A 458 8.07 -2.59 -11.18
CA ALA A 458 8.14 -3.78 -10.34
C ALA A 458 9.61 -4.19 -10.09
N PRO A 459 9.89 -5.10 -9.14
CA PRO A 459 11.24 -5.62 -8.93
C PRO A 459 11.77 -6.51 -10.06
N SER A 460 10.89 -7.06 -10.91
CA SER A 460 11.26 -7.91 -12.04
C SER A 460 10.41 -7.62 -13.29
N PHE A 461 10.91 -8.01 -14.47
CA PHE A 461 10.16 -7.86 -15.72
C PHE A 461 8.91 -8.75 -15.80
N GLU A 462 8.94 -9.92 -15.18
CA GLU A 462 7.77 -10.81 -15.10
C GLU A 462 6.63 -10.15 -14.33
N GLN A 463 6.92 -9.60 -13.15
CA GLN A 463 5.96 -8.82 -12.37
C GLN A 463 5.50 -7.55 -13.11
N LEU A 464 6.39 -6.89 -13.86
CA LEU A 464 6.02 -5.73 -14.68
C LEU A 464 5.04 -6.09 -15.80
N ASP A 465 5.19 -7.28 -16.39
CA ASP A 465 4.25 -7.82 -17.37
C ASP A 465 2.90 -8.15 -16.73
N GLU A 466 2.88 -8.72 -15.53
CA GLU A 466 1.64 -8.94 -14.77
C GLU A 466 0.91 -7.64 -14.45
N LEU A 467 1.62 -6.60 -13.98
CA LEU A 467 1.05 -5.27 -13.77
C LEU A 467 0.41 -4.71 -15.04
N THR A 468 1.09 -4.88 -16.18
CA THR A 468 0.60 -4.43 -17.49
C THR A 468 -0.70 -5.15 -17.86
N GLN A 469 -0.77 -6.47 -17.63
CA GLN A 469 -1.97 -7.27 -17.86
C GLN A 469 -3.12 -6.85 -16.94
N GLN A 470 -2.85 -6.59 -15.67
CA GLN A 470 -3.86 -6.09 -14.71
C GLN A 470 -4.41 -4.71 -15.10
N LEU A 471 -3.57 -3.83 -15.67
CA LEU A 471 -3.97 -2.47 -16.04
C LEU A 471 -4.88 -2.43 -17.27
N THR A 472 -4.69 -3.34 -18.21
CA THR A 472 -5.41 -3.38 -19.49
C THR A 472 -6.95 -3.32 -19.35
N PRO A 473 -7.61 -4.13 -18.49
CA PRO A 473 -9.06 -4.04 -18.28
C PRO A 473 -9.49 -2.75 -17.54
N LEU A 474 -8.63 -2.18 -16.70
CA LEU A 474 -8.91 -0.91 -16.01
C LEU A 474 -8.92 0.26 -17.00
N LEU A 475 -8.00 0.27 -17.97
CA LEU A 475 -7.96 1.27 -19.03
C LEU A 475 -9.21 1.30 -19.92
N ALA A 476 -9.90 0.16 -20.04
CA ALA A 476 -11.13 0.07 -20.82
C ALA A 476 -12.36 0.64 -20.08
N THR A 477 -12.28 0.81 -18.76
CA THR A 477 -13.44 1.10 -17.90
C THR A 477 -13.29 2.39 -17.08
N LEU A 478 -12.06 2.85 -16.85
CA LEU A 478 -11.75 4.00 -16.02
C LEU A 478 -11.22 5.18 -16.84
N ASP A 479 -11.31 6.37 -16.25
CA ASP A 479 -10.66 7.57 -16.79
C ASP A 479 -9.13 7.44 -16.71
N ALA A 480 -8.47 7.50 -17.88
CA ALA A 480 -7.03 7.34 -17.99
C ALA A 480 -6.26 8.39 -17.17
N SER A 481 -6.77 9.61 -17.05
CA SER A 481 -6.14 10.69 -16.27
C SER A 481 -6.12 10.38 -14.78
N THR A 482 -7.25 9.91 -14.24
CA THR A 482 -7.37 9.43 -12.85
C THR A 482 -6.43 8.25 -12.58
N LEU A 483 -6.36 7.30 -13.52
CA LEU A 483 -5.48 6.14 -13.41
C LEU A 483 -4.00 6.54 -13.40
N ALA A 484 -3.60 7.42 -14.33
CA ALA A 484 -2.24 7.94 -14.41
C ALA A 484 -1.83 8.70 -13.16
N TYR A 485 -2.68 9.61 -12.69
CA TYR A 485 -2.45 10.34 -11.45
C TYR A 485 -2.21 9.38 -10.29
N THR A 486 -3.08 8.37 -10.14
CA THR A 486 -2.95 7.35 -9.08
C THR A 486 -1.64 6.56 -9.20
N GLN A 487 -1.27 6.12 -10.39
CA GLN A 487 -0.02 5.39 -10.63
C GLN A 487 1.22 6.26 -10.39
N GLN A 488 1.13 7.55 -10.67
CA GLN A 488 2.24 8.49 -10.55
C GLN A 488 2.53 8.91 -9.10
N VAL A 489 1.49 9.10 -8.27
CA VAL A 489 1.65 9.69 -6.93
C VAL A 489 1.35 8.73 -5.77
N ALA A 490 0.76 7.56 -6.05
CA ALA A 490 0.26 6.65 -5.02
C ALA A 490 0.77 5.21 -5.18
N ARG A 491 1.82 4.99 -5.98
CA ARG A 491 2.42 3.66 -6.18
C ARG A 491 3.92 3.68 -5.94
N PRO A 492 4.45 2.55 -5.44
CA PRO A 492 5.88 2.40 -5.27
C PRO A 492 6.64 2.45 -6.59
N VAL A 493 7.84 3.03 -6.56
CA VAL A 493 8.78 3.01 -7.68
C VAL A 493 9.84 1.93 -7.47
N PHE A 494 9.99 1.04 -8.44
CA PHE A 494 11.01 -0.01 -8.51
C PHE A 494 11.91 0.17 -9.74
N ASP A 495 12.93 -0.69 -9.87
CA ASP A 495 13.96 -0.58 -10.90
C ASP A 495 13.49 -1.02 -12.30
N CYS A 496 12.65 -2.04 -12.42
CA CYS A 496 12.07 -2.42 -13.71
C CYS A 496 10.89 -1.49 -14.01
N ARG A 497 11.03 -0.62 -15.01
CA ARG A 497 10.08 0.47 -15.32
C ARG A 497 9.53 0.39 -16.74
N ARG A 498 8.27 0.77 -16.90
CA ARG A 498 7.55 0.83 -18.19
C ARG A 498 6.51 1.93 -18.15
N VAL A 499 6.31 2.64 -19.25
CA VAL A 499 5.23 3.63 -19.36
C VAL A 499 4.26 3.23 -20.47
N ILE A 500 2.98 3.33 -20.18
CA ILE A 500 1.91 3.20 -21.18
C ILE A 500 1.45 4.60 -21.55
N GLN A 501 1.58 4.94 -22.83
CA GLN A 501 1.03 6.15 -23.42
C GLN A 501 -0.37 5.86 -23.94
N VAL A 502 -1.36 6.60 -23.47
CA VAL A 502 -2.77 6.50 -23.91
C VAL A 502 -3.13 7.77 -24.68
N GLU A 503 -3.45 7.63 -25.96
CA GLU A 503 -3.82 8.71 -26.87
C GLU A 503 -5.28 9.16 -26.70
N ASN A 504 -5.64 10.31 -27.30
CA ASN A 504 -6.99 10.86 -27.25
C ASN A 504 -8.06 9.93 -27.86
N ASP A 505 -7.68 9.07 -28.80
CA ASP A 505 -8.57 8.08 -29.43
C ASP A 505 -8.62 6.73 -28.68
N GLY A 506 -7.95 6.65 -27.52
CA GLY A 506 -7.82 5.44 -26.72
C GLY A 506 -6.73 4.47 -27.20
N THR A 507 -5.99 4.82 -28.27
CA THR A 507 -4.86 4.01 -28.73
C THR A 507 -3.77 3.97 -27.67
N GLN A 508 -3.21 2.77 -27.46
CA GLN A 508 -2.16 2.54 -26.47
C GLN A 508 -0.83 2.30 -27.18
N ALA A 509 0.20 3.03 -26.78
CA ALA A 509 1.57 2.80 -27.18
C ALA A 509 2.41 2.48 -25.94
N MET A 510 3.21 1.42 -26.02
CA MET A 510 4.10 1.05 -24.92
C MET A 510 5.45 1.72 -25.10
N LEU A 511 5.79 2.60 -24.17
CA LEU A 511 7.13 3.18 -24.05
C LEU A 511 7.93 2.29 -23.10
N ALA A 512 8.68 1.35 -23.68
CA ALA A 512 9.67 0.57 -22.96
C ALA A 512 11.07 1.08 -23.34
N SER A 513 11.87 1.44 -22.33
CA SER A 513 13.30 1.61 -22.52
C SER A 513 13.97 0.61 -21.58
N LEU A 514 14.51 -0.45 -22.15
CA LEU A 514 15.38 -1.38 -21.45
C LEU A 514 16.59 -1.64 -22.32
N ASP A 515 17.59 -0.78 -22.13
CA ASP A 515 18.99 -1.17 -22.23
C ASP A 515 19.69 -0.42 -21.09
N ASN A 516 20.29 -1.19 -20.18
CA ASN A 516 21.13 -0.71 -19.09
C ASN A 516 21.95 0.51 -19.52
N LEU A 517 21.64 1.67 -18.95
CA LEU A 517 22.52 2.83 -18.86
C LEU A 517 21.88 3.77 -17.83
N MET A 518 22.12 3.48 -16.55
CA MET A 518 22.44 4.61 -15.68
C MET A 518 23.73 5.18 -16.27
N PRO A 519 23.76 6.40 -16.77
CA PRO A 519 25.06 7.00 -16.96
C PRO A 519 25.56 7.35 -15.55
N ASP A 520 26.70 6.80 -15.15
CA ASP A 520 27.42 7.16 -13.91
C ASP A 520 27.73 8.67 -13.80
N ALA A 521 27.51 9.40 -14.90
CA ALA A 521 27.70 10.83 -15.03
C ALA A 521 26.53 11.63 -14.43
N PRO A 522 26.81 12.74 -13.71
CA PRO A 522 25.80 13.64 -13.21
C PRO A 522 24.97 14.25 -14.36
N TRP A 523 23.71 14.55 -14.08
CA TRP A 523 22.81 15.20 -15.03
C TRP A 523 22.75 16.69 -14.78
N GLY A 524 22.70 17.46 -15.87
CA GLY A 524 22.65 18.91 -15.78
C GLY A 524 21.76 19.56 -16.82
N LEU A 525 21.34 20.79 -16.53
CA LEU A 525 20.56 21.62 -17.43
C LEU A 525 21.38 22.84 -17.83
N HIS A 526 21.54 23.04 -19.15
CA HIS A 526 22.33 24.13 -19.70
C HIS A 526 21.42 25.24 -20.23
N CYS A 527 21.62 26.46 -19.74
CA CYS A 527 20.96 27.66 -20.18
C CYS A 527 21.79 28.35 -21.26
N PRO A 528 21.30 28.42 -22.51
CA PRO A 528 21.99 29.17 -23.55
C PRO A 528 21.95 30.68 -23.26
N ASP A 529 22.74 31.44 -24.01
CA ASP A 529 22.73 32.90 -23.91
C ASP A 529 21.36 33.47 -24.33
N LEU A 530 20.69 34.15 -23.39
CA LEU A 530 19.37 34.76 -23.58
C LEU A 530 19.38 35.91 -24.60
N ARG A 531 20.54 36.42 -25.01
CA ARG A 531 20.65 37.49 -26.03
C ARG A 531 20.56 36.93 -27.44
N THR A 532 21.06 35.72 -27.65
CA THR A 532 21.20 35.11 -28.99
C THR A 532 20.15 34.05 -29.27
N THR A 533 19.45 33.59 -28.23
CA THR A 533 18.53 32.44 -28.32
C THR A 533 17.14 32.87 -27.89
N ASN A 534 16.20 32.86 -28.85
CA ASN A 534 14.77 33.06 -28.56
C ASN A 534 14.10 31.77 -28.07
N ASP A 535 14.70 30.62 -28.39
CA ASP A 535 14.33 29.34 -27.81
C ASP A 535 14.82 29.29 -26.35
N CYS A 536 14.07 29.93 -25.46
CA CYS A 536 14.07 29.59 -24.04
C CYS A 536 13.38 28.23 -23.86
N THR A 537 13.94 27.23 -24.55
CA THR A 537 13.44 25.88 -24.79
C THR A 537 12.74 25.34 -23.55
N TYR A 538 13.33 25.43 -22.37
CA TYR A 538 12.76 24.85 -21.15
C TYR A 538 11.43 25.45 -20.61
N ALA A 539 11.05 26.67 -20.97
CA ALA A 539 9.97 27.40 -20.28
C ALA A 539 8.59 27.31 -20.90
N GLN A 540 8.50 27.36 -22.23
CA GLN A 540 7.21 27.28 -22.94
C GLN A 540 6.54 25.90 -22.75
N TRP A 541 7.38 24.89 -22.57
CA TRP A 541 7.06 23.46 -22.42
C TRP A 541 6.60 23.02 -21.03
N LEU A 542 6.85 23.87 -20.04
CA LEU A 542 6.39 23.67 -18.66
C LEU A 542 5.22 24.59 -18.31
N ALA A 543 4.71 25.38 -19.26
CA ALA A 543 3.66 26.36 -19.01
C ALA A 543 2.37 25.76 -18.41
N HIS A 544 2.15 24.46 -18.65
CA HIS A 544 1.04 23.69 -18.12
C HIS A 544 1.33 22.96 -16.81
N SER A 545 2.60 22.88 -16.38
CA SER A 545 2.94 22.42 -15.02
C SER A 545 2.43 23.45 -14.02
N ALA A 546 1.73 22.98 -12.99
CA ALA A 546 1.27 23.86 -11.94
C ALA A 546 2.39 24.46 -11.10
N HIS A 547 3.52 23.74 -10.95
CA HIS A 547 4.70 24.31 -10.31
C HIS A 547 5.23 25.51 -11.10
N TYR A 548 5.36 25.39 -12.42
CA TYR A 548 5.78 26.51 -13.27
C TYR A 548 4.84 27.70 -13.14
N GLN A 549 3.52 27.48 -13.16
CA GLN A 549 2.53 28.55 -13.00
C GLN A 549 2.65 29.26 -11.65
N ARG A 550 2.92 28.53 -10.56
CA ARG A 550 3.20 29.11 -9.23
C ARG A 550 4.48 29.94 -9.24
N GLU A 551 5.56 29.43 -9.81
CA GLU A 551 6.83 30.17 -9.92
C GLU A 551 6.68 31.43 -10.79
N ALA A 552 5.97 31.33 -11.92
CA ALA A 552 5.67 32.48 -12.76
C ALA A 552 4.87 33.54 -12.00
N THR A 553 3.87 33.14 -11.20
CA THR A 553 3.07 34.05 -10.35
C THR A 553 3.92 34.69 -9.25
N ALA A 554 4.85 33.95 -8.64
CA ALA A 554 5.77 34.51 -7.65
C ALA A 554 6.71 35.54 -8.28
N LEU A 555 7.21 35.27 -9.48
CA LEU A 555 8.07 36.18 -10.22
C LEU A 555 7.33 37.44 -10.67
N THR A 556 6.08 37.36 -11.13
CA THR A 556 5.29 38.57 -11.47
C THR A 556 5.06 39.46 -10.25
N ALA A 557 4.83 38.88 -9.06
CA ALA A 557 4.72 39.64 -7.82
C ALA A 557 6.03 40.37 -7.45
N LEU A 558 7.19 39.76 -7.72
CA LEU A 558 8.48 40.41 -7.54
C LEU A 558 8.68 41.58 -8.52
N LEU A 559 8.32 41.39 -9.80
CA LEU A 559 8.40 42.45 -10.81
C LEU A 559 7.53 43.67 -10.45
N ASP A 560 6.33 43.42 -9.94
CA ASP A 560 5.42 44.47 -9.47
C ASP A 560 6.04 45.25 -8.30
N GLY A 561 6.61 44.55 -7.32
CA GLY A 561 7.34 45.17 -6.20
C GLY A 561 8.59 45.97 -6.62
N MET A 562 9.15 45.71 -7.79
CA MET A 562 10.30 46.43 -8.36
C MET A 562 9.92 47.68 -9.18
N ASN A 563 8.63 48.01 -9.29
CA ASN A 563 8.11 49.09 -10.14
C ASN A 563 8.42 48.91 -11.64
N ILE A 564 8.49 47.67 -12.11
CA ILE A 564 8.59 47.35 -13.55
C ILE A 564 7.24 47.66 -14.22
N PRO A 565 7.20 48.11 -15.50
CA PRO A 565 5.93 48.47 -16.13
C PRO A 565 4.91 47.31 -16.11
N PRO A 566 3.60 47.59 -15.90
CA PRO A 566 2.58 46.54 -15.75
C PRO A 566 2.50 45.54 -16.91
N ALA A 567 2.93 45.94 -18.11
CA ALA A 567 2.99 45.06 -19.28
C ALA A 567 3.83 43.79 -19.06
N TYR A 568 4.80 43.82 -18.14
CA TYR A 568 5.70 42.71 -17.80
C TYR A 568 5.22 41.90 -16.58
N CYS A 569 4.29 42.44 -15.78
CA CYS A 569 3.83 41.87 -14.51
C CYS A 569 2.67 40.86 -14.66
N HIS A 570 2.42 40.37 -15.88
CA HIS A 570 1.38 39.40 -16.18
C HIS A 570 1.99 38.20 -16.91
N ALA A 571 2.00 37.02 -16.29
CA ALA A 571 2.64 35.83 -16.87
C ALA A 571 1.98 35.40 -18.20
N GLU A 572 0.69 35.68 -18.38
CA GLU A 572 -0.07 35.40 -19.60
C GLU A 572 0.47 36.15 -20.84
N THR A 573 1.12 37.29 -20.65
CA THR A 573 1.68 38.10 -21.74
C THR A 573 3.11 37.72 -22.10
N TRP A 574 3.78 36.91 -21.27
CA TRP A 574 5.20 36.57 -21.43
C TRP A 574 5.49 35.84 -22.74
N ALA A 575 4.61 34.95 -23.19
CA ALA A 575 4.79 34.23 -24.45
C ALA A 575 4.86 35.18 -25.66
N ALA A 576 4.03 36.24 -25.68
CA ALA A 576 4.02 37.22 -26.76
C ALA A 576 5.23 38.18 -26.71
N GLN A 577 5.83 38.37 -25.54
CA GLN A 577 6.92 39.32 -25.29
C GLN A 577 8.31 38.68 -25.27
N ALA A 578 8.39 37.34 -25.21
CA ALA A 578 9.64 36.58 -25.08
C ALA A 578 10.66 36.89 -26.19
N ASN A 579 10.22 37.21 -27.41
CA ASN A 579 11.11 37.56 -28.51
C ASN A 579 11.72 38.96 -28.38
N SER A 580 11.08 39.86 -27.64
CA SER A 580 11.45 41.29 -27.56
C SER A 580 12.05 41.73 -26.23
N SER A 581 11.98 40.91 -25.17
CA SER A 581 12.46 41.26 -23.83
C SER A 581 13.43 40.23 -23.26
N LEU A 582 14.58 40.72 -22.78
CA LEU A 582 15.59 39.95 -22.06
C LEU A 582 15.10 39.59 -20.65
N LEU A 583 14.41 40.52 -19.98
CA LEU A 583 13.84 40.31 -18.66
C LEU A 583 12.83 39.16 -18.67
N ILE A 584 11.90 39.15 -19.64
CA ILE A 584 10.89 38.08 -19.75
C ILE A 584 11.55 36.73 -20.02
N ARG A 585 12.55 36.66 -20.90
CA ARG A 585 13.32 35.42 -21.13
C ARG A 585 14.00 34.93 -19.85
N GLY A 586 14.51 35.83 -19.03
CA GLY A 586 15.06 35.52 -17.71
C GLY A 586 14.01 34.96 -16.75
N CYS A 587 12.85 35.61 -16.62
CA CYS A 587 11.74 35.13 -15.77
C CYS A 587 11.29 33.73 -16.18
N GLN A 588 11.05 33.51 -17.46
CA GLN A 588 10.68 32.22 -18.04
C GLN A 588 11.74 31.15 -17.73
N THR A 589 13.02 31.47 -17.91
CA THR A 589 14.12 30.54 -17.62
C THR A 589 14.21 30.20 -16.14
N ILE A 590 14.06 31.18 -15.23
CA ILE A 590 14.09 30.92 -13.78
C ILE A 590 12.94 29.99 -13.36
N ALA A 591 11.71 30.26 -13.81
CA ALA A 591 10.55 29.42 -13.51
C ALA A 591 10.73 27.99 -14.06
N ALA A 592 11.26 27.86 -15.27
CA ALA A 592 11.55 26.57 -15.89
C ALA A 592 12.60 25.78 -15.12
N LEU A 593 13.73 26.42 -14.78
CA LEU A 593 14.83 25.79 -14.04
C LEU A 593 14.36 25.24 -12.70
N LYS A 594 13.69 26.07 -11.91
CA LYS A 594 13.14 25.63 -10.62
C LYS A 594 12.14 24.49 -10.78
N THR A 595 11.34 24.51 -11.84
CA THR A 595 10.40 23.42 -12.12
C THR A 595 11.11 22.12 -12.50
N TRP A 596 12.15 22.17 -13.34
CA TRP A 596 12.99 21.02 -13.66
C TRP A 596 13.72 20.46 -12.44
N MET A 597 14.23 21.32 -11.57
CA MET A 597 14.88 20.92 -10.31
C MET A 597 13.93 20.15 -9.37
N ASN A 598 12.67 20.56 -9.31
CA ASN A 598 11.67 19.84 -8.50
C ASN A 598 11.19 18.57 -9.21
N LEU A 599 10.98 18.63 -10.54
CA LEU A 599 10.50 17.50 -11.33
C LEU A 599 11.51 16.35 -11.36
N LEU A 600 12.81 16.67 -11.41
CA LEU A 600 13.91 15.71 -11.43
C LEU A 600 14.80 15.92 -10.20
N PRO A 601 14.48 15.31 -9.03
CA PRO A 601 15.23 15.52 -7.79
C PRO A 601 16.72 15.13 -7.85
N THR A 602 17.11 14.32 -8.84
CA THR A 602 18.50 13.91 -9.08
C THR A 602 19.28 14.88 -9.97
N LEU A 603 18.63 15.90 -10.52
CA LEU A 603 19.26 16.98 -11.29
C LEU A 603 20.06 17.87 -10.33
N THR A 604 21.39 17.81 -10.39
CA THR A 604 22.25 18.52 -9.44
C THR A 604 23.09 19.63 -10.09
N LEU A 605 23.20 19.66 -11.42
CA LEU A 605 24.06 20.63 -12.12
C LEU A 605 23.23 21.62 -12.95
N LEU A 606 23.43 22.92 -12.71
CA LEU A 606 22.91 23.99 -13.57
C LEU A 606 24.07 24.69 -14.25
N SER A 607 23.98 24.91 -15.56
CA SER A 607 25.00 25.66 -16.28
C SER A 607 24.42 26.79 -17.11
N GLY A 608 25.19 27.85 -17.33
CA GLY A 608 24.81 28.93 -18.23
C GLY A 608 25.92 29.39 -19.16
N ALA A 609 25.51 29.94 -20.30
CA ALA A 609 26.31 30.64 -21.30
C ALA A 609 25.87 32.11 -21.38
N GLY A 610 26.81 33.06 -21.42
CA GLY A 610 26.51 34.49 -21.46
C GLY A 610 25.51 34.91 -20.38
N THR A 611 24.42 35.60 -20.76
CA THR A 611 23.37 36.02 -19.82
C THR A 611 22.51 34.87 -19.29
N GLY A 612 22.60 33.66 -19.85
CA GLY A 612 21.94 32.45 -19.34
C GLY A 612 22.49 31.99 -17.99
N LEU A 613 23.70 32.44 -17.61
CA LEU A 613 24.27 32.17 -16.28
C LEU A 613 23.48 32.85 -15.15
N LEU A 614 22.80 33.97 -15.42
CA LEU A 614 22.03 34.70 -14.40
C LEU A 614 20.81 33.90 -13.91
N PRO A 615 19.91 33.39 -14.77
CA PRO A 615 18.86 32.47 -14.33
C PRO A 615 19.37 31.23 -13.60
N ALA A 616 20.46 30.61 -14.07
CA ALA A 616 21.05 29.44 -13.42
C ALA A 616 21.56 29.77 -12.00
N ALA A 617 22.18 30.94 -11.82
CA ALA A 617 22.60 31.44 -10.51
C ALA A 617 21.43 31.76 -9.58
N ALA A 618 20.32 32.29 -10.12
CA ALA A 618 19.09 32.51 -9.35
C ALA A 618 18.44 31.20 -8.89
N ALA A 619 18.30 30.23 -9.80
CA ALA A 619 17.67 28.95 -9.50
C ALA A 619 18.49 28.11 -8.51
N SER A 620 19.82 28.13 -8.63
CA SER A 620 20.72 27.47 -7.67
C SER A 620 20.83 28.20 -6.31
N GLY A 621 20.23 29.39 -6.17
CA GLY A 621 20.32 30.20 -4.94
C GLY A 621 21.62 30.97 -4.76
N MET A 622 22.58 30.88 -5.71
CA MET A 622 23.85 31.59 -5.63
C MET A 622 23.68 33.11 -5.72
N ILE A 623 22.66 33.61 -6.43
CA ILE A 623 22.31 35.03 -6.47
C ILE A 623 20.81 35.16 -6.15
N ALA A 624 20.43 36.18 -5.37
CA ALA A 624 19.02 36.43 -5.08
C ALA A 624 18.22 36.63 -6.38
N THR A 625 17.04 36.00 -6.47
CA THR A 625 16.19 36.09 -7.68
C THR A 625 15.89 37.54 -8.04
N GLN A 626 15.58 38.39 -7.05
CA GLN A 626 15.29 39.81 -7.26
C GLN A 626 16.46 40.57 -7.88
N ASP A 627 17.69 40.28 -7.47
CA ASP A 627 18.89 40.92 -8.00
C ASP A 627 19.17 40.53 -9.45
N VAL A 628 18.94 39.26 -9.79
CA VAL A 628 19.01 38.78 -11.18
C VAL A 628 17.98 39.48 -12.05
N LEU A 629 16.74 39.63 -11.59
CA LEU A 629 15.70 40.34 -12.34
C LEU A 629 16.09 41.81 -12.55
N HIS A 630 16.65 42.47 -11.54
CA HIS A 630 17.12 43.87 -11.66
C HIS A 630 18.25 43.99 -12.67
N LEU A 631 19.22 43.07 -12.65
CA LEU A 631 20.31 43.02 -13.61
C LEU A 631 19.82 42.88 -15.04
N LEU A 632 18.91 41.92 -15.29
CA LEU A 632 18.36 41.68 -16.62
C LEU A 632 17.59 42.90 -17.15
N TRP A 633 16.87 43.60 -16.26
CA TRP A 633 16.19 44.84 -16.60
C TRP A 633 17.16 45.96 -16.98
N GLU A 634 18.21 46.21 -16.19
CA GLU A 634 19.24 47.21 -16.50
C GLU A 634 19.98 46.90 -17.81
N MET A 635 20.26 45.62 -18.07
CA MET A 635 20.84 45.16 -19.33
C MET A 635 19.91 45.43 -20.52
N GLU A 636 18.61 45.20 -20.35
CA GLU A 636 17.59 45.48 -21.38
C GLU A 636 17.50 46.99 -21.68
N GLN A 637 17.58 47.83 -20.65
CA GLN A 637 17.59 49.29 -20.80
C GLN A 637 18.93 49.86 -21.30
N LYS A 638 19.93 49.00 -21.56
CA LYS A 638 21.28 49.38 -22.02
C LYS A 638 22.00 50.32 -21.06
N ALA A 639 21.86 50.10 -19.75
CA ALA A 639 22.58 50.87 -18.75
C ALA A 639 24.11 50.76 -18.92
N LEU A 640 24.81 51.88 -18.74
CA LEU A 640 26.28 51.99 -18.94
C LEU A 640 27.11 51.36 -17.80
N HIS A 641 26.48 51.04 -16.66
CA HIS A 641 27.14 50.51 -15.47
C HIS A 641 26.32 49.36 -14.86
N LEU A 642 26.80 48.13 -15.05
CA LEU A 642 26.23 46.94 -14.40
C LEU A 642 26.81 46.82 -12.99
N TRP A 643 25.93 46.79 -11.99
CA TRP A 643 26.30 46.47 -10.61
C TRP A 643 26.39 44.95 -10.44
N LEU A 644 27.24 44.44 -9.56
CA LEU A 644 27.32 43.00 -9.29
C LEU A 644 26.67 42.68 -7.94
N PRO A 645 25.71 41.74 -7.89
CA PRO A 645 24.97 41.40 -6.68
C PRO A 645 25.81 40.60 -5.68
N GLU A 646 25.29 40.51 -4.45
CA GLU A 646 25.86 39.61 -3.46
C GLU A 646 25.68 38.16 -3.89
N ARG A 647 26.67 37.33 -3.56
CA ARG A 647 26.74 35.93 -4.00
C ARG A 647 26.78 35.06 -2.76
N HIS A 648 25.92 34.05 -2.76
CA HIS A 648 25.71 33.13 -1.65
C HIS A 648 26.25 31.74 -1.99
N GLU A 649 26.22 30.84 -1.01
CA GLU A 649 26.35 29.42 -1.29
C GLU A 649 25.12 28.92 -2.06
N PRO A 650 25.32 28.04 -3.06
CA PRO A 650 24.20 27.35 -3.69
C PRO A 650 23.38 26.56 -2.68
N ILE A 651 22.13 26.28 -3.05
CA ILE A 651 21.27 25.32 -2.34
C ILE A 651 22.06 24.00 -2.19
N PRO A 652 22.10 23.39 -0.99
CA PRO A 652 22.81 22.14 -0.77
C PRO A 652 22.45 21.08 -1.80
N GLY A 653 23.46 20.44 -2.38
CA GLY A 653 23.29 19.43 -3.44
C GLY A 653 23.32 19.98 -4.87
N TYR A 654 23.29 21.30 -5.07
CA TYR A 654 23.36 21.91 -6.40
C TYR A 654 24.73 22.52 -6.72
N VAL A 655 25.15 22.36 -7.97
CA VAL A 655 26.39 22.92 -8.52
C VAL A 655 26.04 23.89 -9.65
N LEU A 656 26.55 25.11 -9.57
CA LEU A 656 26.50 26.07 -10.68
C LEU A 656 27.77 25.96 -11.52
N ALA A 657 27.60 25.87 -12.84
CA ALA A 657 28.68 25.74 -13.80
C ALA A 657 28.65 26.80 -14.89
N TRP A 658 29.82 27.25 -15.33
CA TRP A 658 29.97 28.10 -16.51
C TRP A 658 30.54 27.27 -17.66
N GLN A 659 29.82 27.25 -18.79
CA GLN A 659 30.15 26.40 -19.95
C GLN A 659 30.39 24.92 -19.57
N GLY A 660 29.60 24.39 -18.65
CA GLY A 660 29.69 23.01 -18.17
C GLY A 660 30.77 22.71 -17.11
N ASN A 661 31.58 23.70 -16.72
CA ASN A 661 32.57 23.54 -15.65
C ASN A 661 32.09 24.17 -14.33
N PRO A 662 32.11 23.44 -13.19
CA PRO A 662 31.74 23.98 -11.89
C PRO A 662 32.49 25.28 -11.55
N ILE A 663 31.76 26.28 -11.08
CA ILE A 663 32.34 27.55 -10.65
C ILE A 663 33.03 27.34 -9.30
N THR A 664 34.32 27.61 -9.23
CA THR A 664 35.11 27.51 -7.99
C THR A 664 34.80 28.66 -7.03
N ASP A 665 35.10 28.49 -5.74
CA ASP A 665 34.95 29.55 -4.73
C ASP A 665 35.71 30.84 -5.08
N ALA A 666 36.87 30.70 -5.71
CA ALA A 666 37.66 31.84 -6.18
C ALA A 666 36.93 32.60 -7.30
N GLN A 667 36.44 31.88 -8.31
CA GLN A 667 35.67 32.47 -9.43
C GLN A 667 34.35 33.07 -8.95
N ARG A 668 33.66 32.41 -8.01
CA ARG A 668 32.43 32.91 -7.39
C ARG A 668 32.63 34.31 -6.82
N ASN A 669 33.73 34.54 -6.11
CA ASN A 669 34.01 35.82 -5.46
C ASN A 669 34.65 36.87 -6.38
N ASP A 670 35.22 36.46 -7.52
CA ASP A 670 35.89 37.35 -8.46
C ASP A 670 34.92 38.15 -9.33
N ARG A 671 34.97 39.48 -9.25
CA ARG A 671 34.16 40.37 -10.10
C ARG A 671 34.56 40.33 -11.58
N GLY A 672 35.85 40.09 -11.87
CA GLY A 672 36.37 40.00 -13.23
C GLY A 672 35.77 38.82 -13.97
N PHE A 673 35.77 37.64 -13.33
CA PHE A 673 35.14 36.42 -13.84
C PHE A 673 33.68 36.64 -14.26
N TRP A 674 32.82 37.18 -13.39
CA TRP A 674 31.40 37.40 -13.72
C TRP A 674 31.20 38.39 -14.87
N SER A 675 32.03 39.45 -14.91
CA SER A 675 31.98 40.42 -16.01
C SER A 675 32.33 39.76 -17.35
N GLU A 676 33.38 38.92 -17.36
CA GLU A 676 33.79 38.16 -18.53
C GLU A 676 32.73 37.12 -18.94
N ALA A 677 32.22 36.35 -17.99
CA ALA A 677 31.23 35.30 -18.23
C ALA A 677 29.93 35.84 -18.85
N LEU A 678 29.49 37.04 -18.44
CA LEU A 678 28.29 37.69 -18.98
C LEU A 678 28.53 38.40 -20.32
N LEU A 679 29.77 38.81 -20.62
CA LEU A 679 30.12 39.52 -21.86
C LEU A 679 30.60 38.60 -22.99
N ALA A 680 31.00 37.37 -22.68
CA ALA A 680 31.45 36.41 -23.68
C ALA A 680 30.35 36.09 -24.71
N ASP A 681 30.69 36.12 -26.01
CA ASP A 681 29.84 35.64 -27.12
C ASP A 681 30.06 34.13 -27.26
N THR A 682 29.22 33.35 -26.58
CA THR A 682 29.42 31.91 -26.43
C THR A 682 28.33 31.17 -27.20
N ARG A 683 28.63 30.81 -28.44
CA ARG A 683 27.68 30.11 -29.32
C ARG A 683 27.64 28.59 -29.11
N GLU A 684 28.64 27.99 -28.44
CA GLU A 684 28.72 26.53 -28.20
C GLU A 684 29.38 26.19 -26.84
N LEU A 685 28.99 25.03 -26.27
CA LEU A 685 29.63 24.42 -25.09
C LEU A 685 31.07 24.01 -25.44
N GLY A 686 32.05 24.28 -24.56
CA GLY A 686 33.44 23.89 -24.78
C GLY A 686 33.66 22.37 -24.85
N GLU A 687 34.73 21.92 -25.51
CA GLU A 687 35.06 20.49 -25.77
C GLU A 687 35.35 19.62 -24.52
N GLY A 688 35.20 20.15 -23.30
CA GLY A 688 35.57 19.46 -22.04
C GLY A 688 34.42 18.75 -21.29
N VAL A 689 33.18 18.79 -21.80
CA VAL A 689 31.96 18.50 -21.03
C VAL A 689 31.39 17.09 -21.28
N HIS A 690 32.23 16.15 -21.73
CA HIS A 690 31.79 14.82 -22.17
C HIS A 690 31.36 13.86 -21.04
N SER A 691 31.59 14.22 -19.76
CA SER A 691 31.25 13.41 -18.60
C SER A 691 29.96 13.84 -17.88
N ILE A 692 29.10 14.65 -18.51
CA ILE A 692 27.82 15.14 -17.96
C ILE A 692 26.69 14.82 -18.94
N ASN A 693 25.58 14.29 -18.42
CA ASN A 693 24.37 14.07 -19.21
C ASN A 693 23.53 15.34 -19.21
N TRP A 694 23.64 16.12 -20.28
CA TRP A 694 22.81 17.31 -20.43
C TRP A 694 21.38 16.92 -20.78
N VAL A 695 20.42 17.47 -20.04
CA VAL A 695 19.00 17.42 -20.42
C VAL A 695 18.84 18.22 -21.73
N ARG A 696 18.85 17.49 -22.84
CA ARG A 696 18.67 18.02 -24.20
C ARG A 696 17.34 17.56 -24.72
N LEU A 697 16.39 18.48 -24.78
CA LEU A 697 15.08 18.21 -25.36
C LEU A 697 15.23 18.14 -26.89
N PRO A 698 14.71 17.09 -27.55
CA PRO A 698 14.78 16.95 -29.00
C PRO A 698 14.26 18.20 -29.73
N PRO A 699 14.90 18.63 -30.84
CA PRO A 699 14.47 19.80 -31.61
C PRO A 699 13.10 19.62 -32.31
N GLU A 700 12.53 18.41 -32.26
CA GLU A 700 11.27 18.03 -32.89
C GLU A 700 10.06 18.22 -31.97
N ILE A 701 10.25 18.62 -30.71
CA ILE A 701 9.19 18.89 -29.73
C ILE A 701 8.38 20.11 -30.16
N ARG A 702 7.05 19.94 -30.30
CA ARG A 702 6.14 21.00 -30.76
C ARG A 702 5.00 21.29 -29.79
N GLU A 703 4.69 20.38 -28.87
CA GLU A 703 3.57 20.48 -27.92
C GLU A 703 3.97 19.96 -26.51
N ASP A 704 3.25 20.34 -25.45
CA ASP A 704 3.55 19.95 -24.05
C ASP A 704 3.59 18.44 -23.82
N VAL A 705 2.81 17.73 -24.63
CA VAL A 705 2.73 16.28 -24.72
C VAL A 705 4.10 15.63 -24.94
N ASP A 706 4.97 16.26 -25.73
CA ASP A 706 6.28 15.71 -26.06
C ASP A 706 7.24 15.80 -24.87
N VAL A 707 7.00 16.75 -23.95
CA VAL A 707 7.79 16.96 -22.72
C VAL A 707 7.47 15.87 -21.72
N LEU A 708 6.18 15.59 -21.49
CA LEU A 708 5.75 14.48 -20.66
C LEU A 708 6.23 13.14 -21.22
N ARG A 709 6.23 12.96 -22.55
CA ARG A 709 6.82 11.80 -23.21
C ARG A 709 8.31 11.67 -22.89
N TYR A 710 9.06 12.76 -22.95
CA TYR A 710 10.48 12.77 -22.62
C TYR A 710 10.72 12.47 -21.13
N VAL A 711 9.95 13.07 -20.22
CA VAL A 711 10.02 12.79 -18.78
C VAL A 711 9.70 11.32 -18.50
N ALA A 712 8.70 10.75 -19.17
CA ALA A 712 8.37 9.33 -19.10
C ALA A 712 9.53 8.44 -19.59
N GLN A 713 10.24 8.84 -20.66
CA GLN A 713 11.43 8.13 -21.14
C GLN A 713 12.58 8.20 -20.14
N LEU A 714 12.84 9.37 -19.54
CA LEU A 714 13.82 9.53 -18.46
C LEU A 714 13.48 8.65 -17.26
N TRP A 715 12.20 8.58 -16.90
CA TRP A 715 11.73 7.73 -15.82
C TRP A 715 11.98 6.25 -16.12
N CYS A 716 11.66 5.78 -17.33
CA CYS A 716 11.99 4.43 -17.79
C CYS A 716 13.51 4.15 -17.79
N ALA A 717 14.35 5.17 -17.99
CA ALA A 717 15.80 5.07 -17.92
C ALA A 717 16.37 5.07 -16.49
N GLY A 718 15.51 5.04 -15.47
CA GLY A 718 15.91 4.96 -14.05
C GLY A 718 16.02 6.31 -13.34
N ILE A 719 15.72 7.44 -14.00
CA ILE A 719 15.71 8.75 -13.34
C ILE A 719 14.46 8.88 -12.48
N ASN A 720 14.63 9.31 -11.23
CA ASN A 720 13.48 9.59 -10.36
C ASN A 720 12.77 10.88 -10.79
N VAL A 721 11.45 10.82 -10.85
CA VAL A 721 10.58 11.93 -11.26
C VAL A 721 9.58 12.19 -10.15
N ASP A 722 9.46 13.46 -9.73
CA ASP A 722 8.37 13.90 -8.87
C ASP A 722 7.20 14.36 -9.73
N TRP A 723 6.28 13.43 -10.01
CA TRP A 723 5.09 13.70 -10.82
C TRP A 723 4.14 14.72 -10.20
N ALA A 724 4.20 14.95 -8.87
CA ALA A 724 3.33 15.92 -8.21
C ALA A 724 3.58 17.36 -8.70
N VAL A 725 4.78 17.63 -9.21
CA VAL A 725 5.17 18.92 -9.83
C VAL A 725 4.31 19.26 -11.05
N TRP A 726 3.77 18.25 -11.73
CA TRP A 726 2.89 18.44 -12.88
C TRP A 726 1.47 18.85 -12.49
N TYR A 727 0.99 18.37 -11.35
CA TYR A 727 -0.40 18.53 -10.93
C TYR A 727 -0.64 19.81 -10.13
N GLY A 728 -1.75 20.48 -10.44
CA GLY A 728 -2.12 21.76 -9.82
C GLY A 728 -3.08 21.67 -8.66
N THR A 729 -3.57 22.85 -8.28
CA THR A 729 -4.62 22.99 -7.28
C THR A 729 -5.93 23.38 -7.95
N PRO A 730 -7.01 22.61 -7.79
CA PRO A 730 -7.11 21.40 -6.97
C PRO A 730 -6.37 20.21 -7.58
N LEU A 731 -5.88 19.31 -6.72
CA LEU A 731 -5.26 18.06 -7.17
C LEU A 731 -6.32 17.15 -7.82
N PRO A 732 -5.96 16.33 -8.83
CA PRO A 732 -6.84 15.27 -9.29
C PRO A 732 -7.20 14.32 -8.15
N GLN A 733 -8.33 13.65 -8.27
CA GLN A 733 -8.75 12.64 -7.30
C GLN A 733 -8.07 11.31 -7.62
N ARG A 734 -7.56 10.60 -6.61
CA ARG A 734 -7.07 9.21 -6.79
C ARG A 734 -8.25 8.27 -7.07
N GLY A 735 -8.02 7.27 -7.92
CA GLY A 735 -8.99 6.24 -8.29
C GLY A 735 -8.43 4.83 -8.16
N SER A 736 -9.03 3.87 -8.85
CA SER A 736 -8.54 2.50 -8.87
C SER A 736 -7.32 2.38 -9.79
N ALA A 737 -6.35 1.55 -9.40
CA ALA A 737 -5.13 1.28 -10.17
C ALA A 737 -4.70 -0.19 -9.99
N SER A 738 -3.63 -0.61 -10.68
CA SER A 738 -3.07 -1.95 -10.49
C SER A 738 -2.55 -2.14 -9.05
N ALA A 739 -2.51 -3.38 -8.60
CA ALA A 739 -1.95 -3.75 -7.31
C ALA A 739 -0.62 -4.49 -7.51
N TYR A 740 0.28 -4.40 -6.54
CA TYR A 740 1.57 -5.06 -6.60
C TYR A 740 1.42 -6.59 -6.82
N PRO A 741 2.05 -7.17 -7.84
CA PRO A 741 1.96 -8.61 -8.13
C PRO A 741 2.98 -9.37 -7.28
N PHE A 742 2.56 -9.83 -6.11
CA PHE A 742 3.42 -10.62 -5.21
C PHE A 742 3.96 -11.89 -5.91
N ALA A 743 5.24 -12.18 -5.68
CA ALA A 743 5.83 -13.44 -6.15
C ALA A 743 5.17 -14.66 -5.48
N HIS A 744 4.80 -15.66 -6.27
CA HIS A 744 4.11 -16.86 -5.81
C HIS A 744 5.06 -17.97 -5.34
N ASN A 745 5.97 -17.65 -4.42
CA ASN A 745 6.85 -18.66 -3.82
C ASN A 745 6.04 -19.57 -2.90
N HIS A 746 6.18 -20.89 -3.09
CA HIS A 746 5.35 -21.88 -2.41
C HIS A 746 5.95 -22.36 -1.09
N TYR A 747 5.18 -22.25 0.00
CA TYR A 747 5.53 -22.66 1.36
C TYR A 747 4.49 -23.67 1.87
N PRO A 748 4.80 -24.98 1.81
CA PRO A 748 3.83 -26.03 2.07
C PRO A 748 3.39 -26.04 3.53
N LEU A 749 2.16 -26.52 3.77
CA LEU A 749 1.70 -26.78 5.12
C LEU A 749 2.53 -27.90 5.76
N PRO A 750 2.82 -27.83 7.06
CA PRO A 750 3.37 -28.95 7.82
C PRO A 750 2.58 -30.25 7.60
N GLY A 751 3.31 -31.38 7.61
CA GLY A 751 2.77 -32.71 7.35
C GLY A 751 1.60 -33.08 8.28
N ARG A 752 0.63 -33.85 7.78
CA ARG A 752 -0.51 -34.32 8.59
C ARG A 752 -0.05 -35.36 9.61
N VAL A 753 -0.38 -35.16 10.87
CA VAL A 753 -0.27 -36.22 11.90
C VAL A 753 -1.45 -37.16 11.74
N MET A 754 -1.25 -38.33 11.10
CA MET A 754 -2.21 -39.42 11.09
C MET A 754 -1.68 -40.57 11.96
N GLY A 755 -2.18 -40.68 13.20
CA GLY A 755 -1.89 -41.80 14.12
C GLY A 755 -1.76 -41.40 15.58
N SER A 756 -2.12 -42.31 16.50
CA SER A 756 -1.83 -42.22 17.93
C SER A 756 -0.34 -41.96 18.15
N VAL A 757 0.00 -41.25 19.24
CA VAL A 757 1.37 -40.98 19.70
C VAL A 757 2.10 -42.32 19.93
N GLU A 758 2.60 -42.92 18.86
CA GLU A 758 3.65 -43.93 18.91
C GLU A 758 4.96 -43.16 18.95
N THR A 759 5.72 -43.42 20.00
CA THR A 759 7.12 -43.02 20.14
C THR A 759 7.87 -43.38 18.86
N GLN A 760 8.25 -42.38 18.06
CA GLN A 760 9.05 -42.61 16.88
C GLN A 760 10.45 -43.14 17.26
N PRO A 761 11.05 -44.01 16.43
CA PRO A 761 12.44 -44.45 16.59
C PRO A 761 13.40 -43.32 16.21
N GLU A 762 14.62 -43.41 16.73
CA GLU A 762 15.74 -42.47 16.55
C GLU A 762 15.94 -42.00 15.10
N ALA A 763 16.27 -40.71 14.97
CA ALA A 763 16.47 -39.98 13.72
C ALA A 763 17.53 -40.63 12.80
N GLY A 764 17.17 -40.81 11.53
CA GLY A 764 18.12 -41.00 10.43
C GLY A 764 18.73 -39.67 9.96
N PRO A 765 19.81 -39.71 9.15
CA PRO A 765 20.61 -38.53 8.83
C PRO A 765 19.81 -37.52 7.99
N GLU A 766 19.85 -36.26 8.40
CA GLU A 766 19.25 -35.11 7.72
C GLU A 766 19.74 -34.99 6.28
N THR A 767 18.81 -34.75 5.35
CA THR A 767 19.11 -34.44 3.95
C THR A 767 19.24 -32.93 3.79
N HIS A 768 20.45 -32.44 3.53
CA HIS A 768 20.75 -31.02 3.34
C HIS A 768 20.22 -30.49 1.98
N HIS A 769 19.52 -29.36 2.01
CA HIS A 769 19.21 -28.53 0.84
C HIS A 769 20.49 -27.83 0.31
N PRO A 770 20.55 -27.43 -0.98
CA PRO A 770 21.72 -26.74 -1.53
C PRO A 770 21.86 -25.32 -0.95
N TYR A 771 23.04 -24.99 -0.42
CA TYR A 771 23.39 -23.66 0.08
C TYR A 771 23.23 -22.56 -0.98
N GLN A 772 22.77 -21.37 -0.56
CA GLN A 772 22.72 -20.16 -1.38
C GLN A 772 24.11 -19.58 -1.62
N ALA A 773 24.29 -18.81 -2.70
CA ALA A 773 25.58 -18.15 -2.99
C ALA A 773 25.79 -16.91 -2.10
N ARG A 774 27.05 -16.65 -1.72
CA ARG A 774 27.46 -15.45 -0.98
C ARG A 774 26.98 -14.15 -1.68
N PRO A 775 26.26 -13.24 -1.00
CA PRO A 775 25.84 -11.95 -1.56
C PRO A 775 27.04 -11.02 -1.85
N VAL A 776 26.79 -9.96 -2.62
CA VAL A 776 27.80 -8.94 -2.92
C VAL A 776 27.99 -8.04 -1.69
N LEU A 777 29.03 -8.30 -0.92
CA LEU A 777 29.41 -7.51 0.25
C LEU A 777 30.46 -6.45 -0.09
N SER A 778 30.58 -5.42 0.75
CA SER A 778 31.61 -4.37 0.65
C SER A 778 33.04 -4.90 0.86
N VAL A 779 33.16 -6.07 1.51
CA VAL A 779 34.41 -6.77 1.77
C VAL A 779 34.68 -7.89 0.74
N PRO A 780 35.93 -8.04 0.24
CA PRO A 780 36.27 -9.13 -0.68
C PRO A 780 36.22 -10.48 0.04
N PHE A 781 35.86 -11.54 -0.69
CA PHE A 781 35.88 -12.89 -0.15
C PHE A 781 37.30 -13.33 0.19
N VAL A 782 37.51 -13.76 1.44
CA VAL A 782 38.76 -14.35 1.94
C VAL A 782 38.46 -15.71 2.55
N ALA A 783 39.03 -16.77 1.97
CA ALA A 783 38.79 -18.14 2.42
C ALA A 783 39.47 -18.45 3.76
N ALA A 784 38.83 -19.32 4.56
CA ALA A 784 39.39 -19.80 5.81
C ALA A 784 40.58 -20.77 5.56
N HIS A 785 41.72 -20.48 6.19
CA HIS A 785 42.95 -21.27 6.05
C HIS A 785 43.32 -22.11 7.28
N SER A 786 42.86 -21.73 8.48
CA SER A 786 43.05 -22.50 9.71
C SER A 786 41.82 -23.35 10.03
N ARG A 787 41.96 -24.41 10.84
CA ARG A 787 40.87 -25.33 11.15
C ARG A 787 39.81 -24.67 12.01
N GLY A 788 40.22 -23.87 12.99
CA GLY A 788 39.26 -23.13 13.82
C GLY A 788 38.47 -22.12 12.99
N MET A 789 39.10 -21.46 12.03
CA MET A 789 38.40 -20.55 11.13
C MET A 789 37.44 -21.29 10.19
N GLN A 790 37.85 -22.45 9.66
CA GLN A 790 36.98 -23.31 8.82
C GLN A 790 35.77 -23.84 9.60
N TYR A 791 35.94 -24.14 10.90
CA TYR A 791 34.86 -24.55 11.77
C TYR A 791 33.84 -23.42 11.97
N ILE A 792 34.32 -22.21 12.27
CA ILE A 792 33.46 -21.05 12.50
C ILE A 792 32.75 -20.64 11.20
N THR A 793 33.46 -20.56 10.07
CA THR A 793 32.82 -20.26 8.78
C THR A 793 31.81 -21.35 8.43
N GLY A 794 32.13 -22.63 8.60
CA GLY A 794 31.20 -23.74 8.32
C GLY A 794 29.96 -23.75 9.22
N LEU A 795 30.09 -23.34 10.49
CA LEU A 795 28.94 -23.12 11.36
C LEU A 795 28.07 -21.96 10.90
N MET A 796 28.67 -20.87 10.44
CA MET A 796 27.92 -19.75 9.84
C MET A 796 27.25 -20.15 8.52
N GLU A 797 27.93 -20.90 7.65
CA GLU A 797 27.35 -21.46 6.43
C GLU A 797 26.12 -22.32 6.76
N LEU A 798 26.23 -23.19 7.76
CA LEU A 798 25.13 -24.05 8.21
C LEU A 798 23.94 -23.27 8.76
N LEU A 799 24.20 -22.24 9.59
CA LEU A 799 23.14 -21.46 10.23
C LEU A 799 22.44 -20.50 9.26
N LEU A 800 23.18 -19.96 8.30
CA LEU A 800 22.68 -18.98 7.33
C LEU A 800 22.23 -19.63 6.02
N GLU A 801 22.56 -20.91 5.81
CA GLU A 801 22.37 -21.64 4.55
C GLU A 801 23.02 -20.94 3.33
N ILE A 802 24.17 -20.29 3.53
CA ILE A 802 24.96 -19.61 2.49
C ILE A 802 26.35 -20.26 2.37
N SER A 803 26.87 -20.45 1.16
CA SER A 803 28.26 -20.85 0.90
C SER A 803 28.82 -20.20 -0.38
N PRO A 804 30.08 -19.73 -0.41
CA PRO A 804 31.05 -19.78 0.69
C PRO A 804 30.93 -18.60 1.66
N VAL A 805 31.15 -18.81 2.96
CA VAL A 805 31.32 -17.71 3.93
C VAL A 805 32.81 -17.37 4.09
N GLY A 806 33.14 -16.09 3.91
CA GLY A 806 34.47 -15.52 4.07
C GLY A 806 34.78 -15.13 5.51
N VAL A 807 36.07 -15.10 5.87
CA VAL A 807 36.51 -14.87 7.26
C VAL A 807 36.23 -13.47 7.80
N ASP A 808 36.02 -12.51 6.90
CA ASP A 808 35.75 -11.11 7.18
C ASP A 808 34.28 -10.74 6.87
N ASP A 809 33.45 -11.72 6.52
CA ASP A 809 32.04 -11.47 6.21
C ASP A 809 31.25 -11.19 7.49
N ASP A 810 30.49 -10.10 7.48
CA ASP A 810 29.61 -9.75 8.59
C ASP A 810 28.38 -10.65 8.63
N PHE A 811 28.11 -11.24 9.79
CA PHE A 811 26.99 -12.17 10.00
C PHE A 811 25.62 -11.57 9.68
N PHE A 812 25.39 -10.28 9.95
CA PHE A 812 24.11 -9.61 9.67
C PHE A 812 23.99 -9.21 8.20
N GLU A 813 25.08 -8.79 7.56
CA GLU A 813 25.08 -8.54 6.11
C GLU A 813 24.81 -9.82 5.30
N LEU A 814 25.16 -10.99 5.85
CA LEU A 814 24.80 -12.29 5.30
C LEU A 814 23.36 -12.74 5.61
N GLY A 815 22.51 -11.87 6.19
CA GLY A 815 21.11 -12.19 6.51
C GLY A 815 20.90 -12.82 7.90
N GLY A 816 21.92 -12.84 8.75
CA GLY A 816 21.80 -13.25 10.14
C GLY A 816 20.96 -12.27 10.97
N HIS A 817 20.42 -12.73 12.11
CA HIS A 817 19.70 -11.91 13.07
C HIS A 817 20.01 -12.34 14.51
N SER A 818 19.57 -11.58 15.51
CA SER A 818 19.92 -11.76 16.93
C SER A 818 19.65 -13.18 17.47
N LEU A 819 18.66 -13.87 16.91
CA LEU A 819 18.33 -15.24 17.27
C LEU A 819 19.37 -16.24 16.73
N LEU A 820 19.79 -16.09 15.47
CA LEU A 820 20.87 -16.91 14.90
C LEU A 820 22.23 -16.59 15.53
N VAL A 821 22.47 -15.35 15.96
CA VAL A 821 23.64 -15.00 16.80
C VAL A 821 23.61 -15.79 18.10
N THR A 822 22.44 -15.90 18.73
CA THR A 822 22.28 -16.71 19.96
C THR A 822 22.54 -18.21 19.69
N GLN A 823 22.12 -18.74 18.53
CA GLN A 823 22.42 -20.11 18.10
C GLN A 823 23.92 -20.33 17.90
N LEU A 824 24.57 -19.44 17.15
CA LEU A 824 26.00 -19.46 16.90
C LEU A 824 26.77 -19.42 18.21
N THR A 825 26.41 -18.50 19.10
CA THR A 825 27.04 -18.33 20.43
C THR A 825 26.88 -19.59 21.27
N SER A 826 25.66 -20.10 21.44
CA SER A 826 25.40 -21.28 22.27
C SER A 826 26.14 -22.53 21.76
N ARG A 827 26.30 -22.66 20.43
CA ARG A 827 27.02 -23.77 19.82
C ARG A 827 28.53 -23.63 20.01
N LEU A 828 29.09 -22.45 19.80
CA LEU A 828 30.51 -22.16 20.05
C LEU A 828 30.88 -22.33 21.53
N GLU A 829 30.05 -21.82 22.46
CA GLU A 829 30.26 -22.02 23.90
C GLU A 829 30.24 -23.49 24.29
N ARG A 830 29.31 -24.28 23.72
CA ARG A 830 29.20 -25.72 23.95
C ARG A 830 30.40 -26.49 23.41
N ASP A 831 30.81 -26.18 22.19
CA ASP A 831 31.84 -26.93 21.47
C ASP A 831 33.24 -26.64 22.01
N PHE A 832 33.51 -25.39 22.41
CA PHE A 832 34.82 -24.97 22.93
C PHE A 832 34.87 -24.84 24.46
N ASN A 833 33.75 -25.02 25.16
CA ASN A 833 33.64 -24.84 26.62
C ASN A 833 34.16 -23.46 27.09
N VAL A 834 33.79 -22.41 26.35
CA VAL A 834 34.11 -21.00 26.60
C VAL A 834 32.83 -20.22 26.92
N HIS A 835 32.95 -18.99 27.42
CA HIS A 835 31.80 -18.12 27.63
C HIS A 835 31.92 -16.88 26.74
N ILE A 836 31.00 -16.69 25.80
CA ILE A 836 31.08 -15.58 24.85
C ILE A 836 30.05 -14.52 25.24
N ASP A 837 30.52 -13.31 25.51
CA ASP A 837 29.64 -12.17 25.76
C ASP A 837 28.92 -11.76 24.47
N LEU A 838 27.60 -11.90 24.47
CA LEU A 838 26.74 -11.62 23.32
C LEU A 838 26.91 -10.18 22.81
N LEU A 839 27.16 -9.22 23.71
CA LEU A 839 27.38 -7.81 23.33
C LEU A 839 28.65 -7.66 22.47
N THR A 840 29.71 -8.38 22.83
CA THR A 840 30.99 -8.37 22.10
C THR A 840 30.84 -8.99 20.70
N LEU A 841 29.98 -9.99 20.57
CA LEU A 841 29.66 -10.62 19.28
C LEU A 841 28.81 -9.71 18.38
N MET A 842 27.87 -8.96 18.95
CA MET A 842 26.97 -8.08 18.19
C MET A 842 27.67 -6.84 17.59
N GLU A 843 28.77 -6.37 18.16
CA GLU A 843 29.46 -5.17 17.67
C GLU A 843 30.19 -5.38 16.34
N ASN A 844 30.66 -6.61 16.05
CA ASN A 844 31.36 -6.93 14.80
C ASN A 844 31.43 -8.46 14.52
N PRO A 845 30.30 -9.11 14.19
CA PRO A 845 30.17 -10.57 14.11
C PRO A 845 30.73 -11.14 12.80
N ASN A 846 32.04 -11.10 12.61
CA ASN A 846 32.70 -11.85 11.54
C ASN A 846 33.50 -13.04 12.08
N PRO A 847 33.73 -14.10 11.28
CA PRO A 847 34.47 -15.27 11.72
C PRO A 847 35.83 -14.97 12.35
N ARG A 848 36.55 -13.96 11.85
CA ARG A 848 37.86 -13.56 12.38
C ARG A 848 37.79 -13.05 13.81
N ASN A 849 36.84 -12.19 14.11
CA ASN A 849 36.65 -11.66 15.46
C ASN A 849 36.21 -12.76 16.43
N ILE A 850 35.33 -13.64 15.97
CA ILE A 850 34.86 -14.81 16.74
C ILE A 850 36.05 -15.73 17.07
N TYR A 851 36.88 -16.02 16.06
CA TYR A 851 38.09 -16.82 16.21
C TYR A 851 39.05 -16.22 17.25
N ALA A 852 39.34 -14.92 17.15
CA ALA A 852 40.21 -14.23 18.09
C ALA A 852 39.66 -14.27 19.53
N HIS A 853 38.34 -14.13 19.70
CA HIS A 853 37.69 -14.17 21.00
C HIS A 853 37.78 -15.54 21.66
N ILE A 854 37.52 -16.61 20.90
CA ILE A 854 37.62 -18.00 21.40
C ILE A 854 39.09 -18.34 21.69
N ALA A 855 40.01 -17.99 20.79
CA ALA A 855 41.44 -18.22 20.96
C ALA A 855 41.98 -17.55 22.24
N ALA A 856 41.53 -16.32 22.55
CA ALA A 856 41.93 -15.62 23.77
C ALA A 856 41.51 -16.37 25.04
N GLN A 857 40.32 -16.99 25.06
CA GLN A 857 39.84 -17.75 26.21
C GLN A 857 40.49 -19.13 26.33
N LEU A 858 40.85 -19.76 25.21
CA LEU A 858 41.59 -21.01 25.18
C LEU A 858 43.10 -20.84 25.43
N GLY A 859 43.58 -19.60 25.62
CA GLY A 859 44.99 -19.31 25.92
C GLY A 859 45.91 -19.30 24.70
N GLY A 860 45.37 -19.10 23.50
CA GLY A 860 46.11 -18.94 22.25
C GLY A 860 45.45 -19.64 21.05
N GLU A 861 45.79 -19.20 19.85
CA GLU A 861 45.30 -19.78 18.58
C GLU A 861 45.66 -21.27 18.45
N ASP A 862 46.86 -21.67 18.87
CA ASP A 862 47.30 -23.08 18.86
C ASP A 862 46.35 -24.01 19.63
N ASN A 863 45.80 -23.55 20.76
CA ASN A 863 44.88 -24.35 21.57
C ASN A 863 43.49 -24.45 20.92
N LEU A 864 43.05 -23.42 20.20
CA LEU A 864 41.82 -23.47 19.39
C LEU A 864 41.97 -24.45 18.22
N GLU A 865 43.12 -24.42 17.54
CA GLU A 865 43.41 -25.36 16.45
C GLU A 865 43.52 -26.82 16.93
N ILE A 866 43.96 -27.06 18.18
CA ILE A 866 43.94 -28.37 18.83
C ILE A 866 42.51 -28.78 19.22
N ALA A 867 41.69 -27.85 19.71
CA ALA A 867 40.30 -28.12 20.08
C ALA A 867 39.42 -28.50 18.87
N CYS A 868 39.81 -28.07 17.67
CA CYS A 868 39.19 -28.45 16.40
C CYS A 868 39.74 -29.78 15.81
N GLN A 869 40.60 -30.53 16.51
CA GLN A 869 41.04 -31.89 16.15
C GLN A 869 40.10 -32.95 16.71
#